data_AF-A0A964F0V8-F1
#
_entry.id   AF-A0A964F0V8-F1
#
_cell.length_a   1.000
_cell.length_b   1.000
_cell.length_c   1.000
_cell.angle_alpha   90.00
_cell.angle_beta   90.00
_cell.angle_gamma   90.00
#
_symmetry.space_group_name_H-M   'P 1'
#
loop_
_entity.id
_entity.type
_entity.pdbx_description
1 polymer ?
#
loop_
_entity_poly.entity_id
_entity_poly.type
_entity_poly.pdbx_seq_one_letter_code
_entity_poly.pdbx_strand_id
1 'polypeptide(L)'
;MRTVIWMMLAGCGTIDVQFPCEATWYADADDDGYGDPASELAACLRPEGYVAEGDDCDDGDPEVGATRWYPDEDGDGYGIAVSDRAVASCDNPGPGYASNAGDCDDLNPYRNPGEAEVCGDRIDNDCLGGVDDGGAVDATLWYYDNDRDGVGGETSLSACERPAGYVAEGGDCDDSDLDRTPGADELCDDVDNDCDDAVDEDAVDLRTFYVDADGDGHGDGATAYEACDGRTGDVQDGDDCDDTDPDAFTERSWYVDADGDGFGGDDSVLVSCGAPSEDAVLRGGDCADDAVDIGPGVAEVCGDGVDNDCDDDDSVCVTGSLTEADAVRAFTGVEESQRAGTTLGVGDLTGDGVVDLVITAEESNLNTTEPGVAWVIAGPLSADGALDTVAAVTLDCGSCDLRSFFGERSAVGDFNGDGQVDLAVTAHDDRYDDGDRGTAFLFYGPLGADLDAYDADVLLTGIQGDGAVGPAVAGDVDDDGVAELVFAVVDASAGNAIHVVDGTAASGSVSDAAVTLSGAAGVAEAGAGLAAGMDLDGDGVGDLAVGAPDAGSSGKVYVFSGPIDASGALGQADAILTGAVTGDDLGVRVSAQPDHDGDGYADLLIGASGALSRAGTVYLVPGPIRSGDVSAASPAQITGARSSDCLGEVIADAGDMNGDGDPDVALGLSASINYRTGAAYVFFGPLSGALRAGDADQTVSPSGTDGLGAAMSLAGDLDDDGYSELLLSAVLDDGAATEAGAVFVLAGAGQ
;
A
#
# COMPACT_ATOMS: atom_id res chain seq x y z
N MET A 1 -36.04 34.12 82.89
CA MET A 1 -37.31 34.89 82.83
C MET A 1 -38.23 34.33 83.91
N ARG A 2 -38.76 35.19 84.80
CA ARG A 2 -39.62 34.93 85.99
C ARG A 2 -38.92 34.37 87.24
N THR A 3 -39.27 34.68 88.49
CA THR A 3 -39.75 35.87 89.22
C THR A 3 -39.74 35.41 90.68
N VAL A 4 -39.05 36.12 91.58
CA VAL A 4 -39.10 35.92 93.03
C VAL A 4 -40.48 36.33 93.56
N ILE A 5 -41.12 35.48 94.38
CA ILE A 5 -42.27 35.86 95.22
C ILE A 5 -41.82 35.81 96.68
N TRP A 6 -41.72 36.99 97.26
CA TRP A 6 -41.83 37.22 98.70
C TRP A 6 -43.32 37.20 99.09
N MET A 7 -43.67 36.56 100.19
CA MET A 7 -44.78 37.05 101.01
C MET A 7 -44.54 36.78 102.50
N MET A 8 -44.32 37.88 103.19
CA MET A 8 -44.16 38.04 104.63
C MET A 8 -45.53 38.24 105.29
N LEU A 9 -45.59 37.92 106.59
CA LEU A 9 -46.45 38.49 107.65
C LEU A 9 -47.92 38.02 107.76
N ALA A 10 -48.26 37.41 108.90
CA ALA A 10 -48.79 38.14 110.07
C ALA A 10 -49.10 37.21 111.26
N GLY A 11 -48.68 37.58 112.48
CA GLY A 11 -49.18 36.98 113.72
C GLY A 11 -48.25 37.11 114.93
N CYS A 12 -48.44 38.17 115.70
CA CYS A 12 -47.66 38.58 116.89
C CYS A 12 -48.03 37.80 118.17
N GLY A 13 -47.07 37.55 119.07
CA GLY A 13 -47.31 37.23 120.48
C GLY A 13 -46.15 36.51 121.20
N THR A 14 -45.27 37.26 121.88
CA THR A 14 -44.13 36.78 122.69
C THR A 14 -44.55 36.23 124.06
N ILE A 15 -44.05 35.03 124.40
CA ILE A 15 -43.92 34.52 125.78
C ILE A 15 -42.47 34.05 125.94
N ASP A 16 -41.75 34.68 126.89
CA ASP A 16 -40.35 34.40 127.22
C ASP A 16 -40.29 33.40 128.40
N VAL A 17 -39.60 32.27 128.20
CA VAL A 17 -39.31 31.25 129.21
C VAL A 17 -37.86 30.81 129.01
N GLN A 18 -36.95 31.22 129.90
CA GLN A 18 -35.56 30.77 129.93
C GLN A 18 -35.47 29.28 130.32
N PHE A 19 -34.85 28.48 129.45
CA PHE A 19 -34.30 27.14 129.75
C PHE A 19 -32.77 27.25 129.91
N PRO A 20 -32.12 26.46 130.79
CA PRO A 20 -30.67 26.33 130.79
C PRO A 20 -30.22 25.52 129.56
N CYS A 21 -29.28 26.06 128.78
CA CYS A 21 -28.70 25.44 127.58
C CYS A 21 -27.24 25.09 127.83
N GLU A 22 -26.90 23.81 127.71
CA GLU A 22 -25.53 23.31 127.57
C GLU A 22 -25.34 22.92 126.10
N ALA A 23 -24.78 23.81 125.29
CA ALA A 23 -24.25 23.48 123.97
C ALA A 23 -22.74 23.70 124.00
N THR A 24 -21.99 22.74 123.48
CA THR A 24 -20.54 22.84 123.31
C THR A 24 -20.25 23.54 121.99
N TRP A 25 -19.35 24.52 122.02
CA TRP A 25 -18.85 25.21 120.83
C TRP A 25 -17.33 25.11 120.82
N TYR A 26 -16.72 25.00 119.64
CA TYR A 26 -15.28 24.86 119.43
C TYR A 26 -14.71 26.16 118.88
N ALA A 27 -13.55 26.61 119.38
CA ALA A 27 -12.91 27.82 118.88
C ALA A 27 -12.60 27.65 117.39
N ASP A 28 -12.82 28.68 116.61
CA ASP A 28 -12.57 28.72 115.16
C ASP A 28 -11.73 29.99 114.91
N ALA A 29 -10.41 29.83 114.93
CA ALA A 29 -9.47 30.95 114.92
C ALA A 29 -8.97 31.33 113.52
N ASP A 30 -9.21 30.49 112.51
CA ASP A 30 -8.93 30.78 111.10
C ASP A 30 -10.19 31.04 110.24
N ASP A 31 -11.38 30.96 110.84
CA ASP A 31 -12.70 31.24 110.26
C ASP A 31 -13.12 30.26 109.13
N ASP A 32 -12.68 29.00 109.17
CA ASP A 32 -13.01 27.98 108.14
C ASP A 32 -14.38 27.29 108.34
N GLY A 33 -14.96 27.41 109.54
CA GLY A 33 -16.25 26.86 109.90
C GLY A 33 -16.22 25.54 110.68
N TYR A 34 -15.05 24.95 110.88
CA TYR A 34 -14.72 23.88 111.83
C TYR A 34 -13.93 24.48 112.99
N GLY A 35 -14.00 23.86 114.16
CA GLY A 35 -13.31 24.40 115.34
C GLY A 35 -12.51 23.34 116.06
N ASP A 36 -11.52 23.79 116.82
CA ASP A 36 -10.60 22.92 117.54
C ASP A 36 -11.35 22.05 118.57
N PRO A 37 -11.40 20.71 118.39
CA PRO A 37 -12.03 19.79 119.35
C PRO A 37 -11.37 19.84 120.73
N ALA A 38 -10.13 20.32 120.85
CA ALA A 38 -9.43 20.50 122.11
C ALA A 38 -9.74 21.85 122.80
N SER A 39 -10.38 22.79 122.11
CA SER A 39 -10.69 24.15 122.60
C SER A 39 -12.20 24.41 122.69
N GLU A 40 -12.86 23.66 123.58
CA GLU A 40 -14.32 23.72 123.74
C GLU A 40 -14.82 24.72 124.81
N LEU A 41 -15.96 25.36 124.53
CA LEU A 41 -16.67 26.28 125.41
C LEU A 41 -18.16 25.95 125.48
N ALA A 42 -18.65 25.65 126.69
CA ALA A 42 -20.07 25.46 126.93
C ALA A 42 -20.82 26.81 127.03
N ALA A 43 -21.68 27.10 126.05
CA ALA A 43 -22.47 28.34 126.01
C ALA A 43 -23.84 28.16 125.34
N CYS A 44 -24.82 28.93 125.80
CA CYS A 44 -26.20 28.89 125.30
C CYS A 44 -26.38 29.41 123.88
N LEU A 45 -25.62 30.44 123.54
CA LEU A 45 -25.58 31.05 122.23
C LEU A 45 -24.15 30.93 121.75
N ARG A 46 -23.98 30.73 120.44
CA ARG A 46 -22.68 30.67 119.79
C ARG A 46 -21.84 31.89 120.17
N PRO A 47 -20.73 31.71 120.90
CA PRO A 47 -19.77 32.79 121.14
C PRO A 47 -19.17 33.28 119.81
N GLU A 48 -18.73 34.53 119.77
CA GLU A 48 -18.02 35.07 118.60
C GLU A 48 -16.66 34.35 118.47
N GLY A 49 -16.32 33.86 117.26
CA GLY A 49 -15.13 33.05 117.00
C GLY A 49 -15.22 31.58 117.44
N TYR A 50 -16.43 31.02 117.52
CA TYR A 50 -16.65 29.59 117.82
C TYR A 50 -17.71 28.98 116.89
N VAL A 51 -17.57 27.69 116.57
CA VAL A 51 -18.48 26.89 115.72
C VAL A 51 -18.95 25.60 116.41
N ALA A 52 -19.94 24.93 115.83
CA ALA A 52 -20.54 23.74 116.43
C ALA A 52 -19.75 22.46 116.16
N GLU A 53 -19.02 22.41 115.04
CA GLU A 53 -18.40 21.18 114.56
C GLU A 53 -16.92 21.17 114.93
N GLY A 54 -16.52 20.20 115.74
CA GLY A 54 -15.17 20.11 116.32
C GLY A 54 -14.17 19.35 115.45
N ASP A 55 -14.23 19.48 114.13
CA ASP A 55 -13.45 18.64 113.19
C ASP A 55 -12.22 19.35 112.61
N ASP A 56 -11.68 20.35 113.31
CA ASP A 56 -10.47 21.07 112.91
C ASP A 56 -9.24 20.53 113.65
N CYS A 57 -8.20 20.15 112.90
CA CYS A 57 -6.99 19.56 113.45
C CYS A 57 -5.86 20.58 113.68
N ASP A 58 -5.97 21.79 113.13
CA ASP A 58 -5.05 22.91 113.35
C ASP A 58 -5.79 24.25 113.18
N ASP A 59 -6.32 24.77 114.28
CA ASP A 59 -7.11 26.02 114.43
C ASP A 59 -6.43 27.32 113.92
N GLY A 60 -5.26 27.20 113.28
CA GLY A 60 -4.54 28.29 112.63
C GLY A 60 -4.30 28.10 111.14
N ASP A 61 -4.77 27.00 110.54
CA ASP A 61 -4.63 26.69 109.11
C ASP A 61 -5.94 26.13 108.52
N PRO A 62 -6.68 26.93 107.73
CA PRO A 62 -8.02 26.59 107.24
C PRO A 62 -8.04 25.47 106.18
N GLU A 63 -6.88 24.87 105.88
CA GLU A 63 -6.75 23.71 104.99
C GLU A 63 -6.57 22.38 105.75
N VAL A 64 -6.46 22.38 107.09
CA VAL A 64 -6.10 21.20 107.90
C VAL A 64 -7.26 20.70 108.77
N GLY A 65 -8.28 20.14 108.13
CA GLY A 65 -9.39 19.45 108.81
C GLY A 65 -9.13 17.97 109.16
N ALA A 66 -10.10 17.35 109.84
CA ALA A 66 -10.08 15.93 110.18
C ALA A 66 -9.89 15.02 108.95
N THR A 67 -8.83 14.20 108.96
CA THR A 67 -8.63 13.17 107.95
C THR A 67 -9.75 12.14 108.05
N ARG A 68 -10.31 11.75 106.90
CA ARG A 68 -11.30 10.67 106.83
C ARG A 68 -10.56 9.33 106.73
N TRP A 69 -10.84 8.47 107.70
CA TRP A 69 -10.29 7.13 107.81
C TRP A 69 -11.34 6.10 107.41
N TYR A 70 -10.99 5.19 106.51
CA TYR A 70 -11.84 4.13 105.98
C TYR A 70 -11.50 2.81 106.66
N PRO A 71 -12.49 1.95 107.00
CA PRO A 71 -12.20 0.61 107.47
C PRO A 71 -11.29 -0.10 106.46
N ASP A 72 -10.30 -0.80 106.98
CA ASP A 72 -9.28 -1.52 106.22
C ASP A 72 -9.07 -2.86 106.94
N GLU A 73 -9.75 -3.91 106.48
CA GLU A 73 -9.79 -5.21 107.16
C GLU A 73 -8.62 -6.13 106.76
N ASP A 74 -8.00 -5.92 105.59
CA ASP A 74 -6.86 -6.70 105.11
C ASP A 74 -5.49 -6.03 105.31
N GLY A 75 -5.45 -4.73 105.60
CA GLY A 75 -4.28 -3.96 105.96
C GLY A 75 -3.42 -3.51 104.79
N ASP A 76 -3.97 -3.38 103.57
CA ASP A 76 -3.23 -2.97 102.37
C ASP A 76 -3.00 -1.45 102.26
N GLY A 77 -3.66 -0.66 103.12
CA GLY A 77 -3.52 0.80 103.16
C GLY A 77 -4.51 1.56 102.28
N TYR A 78 -5.45 0.86 101.64
CA TYR A 78 -6.72 1.37 101.13
C TYR A 78 -7.85 0.81 101.99
N GLY A 79 -8.98 1.53 102.04
CA GLY A 79 -10.12 1.07 102.80
C GLY A 79 -11.42 1.26 102.04
N ILE A 80 -12.40 0.42 102.35
CA ILE A 80 -13.69 0.45 101.66
C ILE A 80 -14.43 1.77 101.91
N ALA A 81 -14.78 2.45 100.82
CA ALA A 81 -15.39 3.77 100.83
C ALA A 81 -16.90 3.77 101.20
N VAL A 82 -17.28 3.06 102.27
CA VAL A 82 -18.64 3.09 102.81
C VAL A 82 -18.80 4.25 103.80
N SER A 83 -19.63 5.22 103.41
CA SER A 83 -19.83 6.50 104.12
C SER A 83 -20.15 6.37 105.61
N ASP A 84 -20.79 5.27 106.00
CA ASP A 84 -21.38 5.08 107.32
C ASP A 84 -20.40 4.47 108.34
N ARG A 85 -19.22 4.02 107.87
CA ARG A 85 -18.16 3.43 108.71
C ARG A 85 -16.86 4.23 108.67
N ALA A 86 -16.75 5.20 107.77
CA ALA A 86 -15.63 6.11 107.72
C ALA A 86 -15.65 7.04 108.94
N VAL A 87 -14.50 7.19 109.60
CA VAL A 87 -14.33 8.00 110.82
C VAL A 87 -13.50 9.23 110.47
N ALA A 88 -14.03 10.43 110.73
CA ALA A 88 -13.23 11.66 110.67
C ALA A 88 -12.47 11.81 112.00
N SER A 89 -11.14 11.91 111.92
CA SER A 89 -10.28 12.07 113.09
C SER A 89 -8.93 12.65 112.68
N CYS A 90 -8.39 13.55 113.50
CA CYS A 90 -7.05 14.12 113.31
C CYS A 90 -5.94 13.08 113.44
N ASP A 91 -6.15 12.11 114.34
CA ASP A 91 -5.27 10.96 114.53
C ASP A 91 -5.89 9.69 113.97
N ASN A 92 -5.05 8.72 113.61
CA ASN A 92 -5.53 7.39 113.19
C ASN A 92 -6.41 6.76 114.30
N PRO A 93 -7.68 6.39 114.01
CA PRO A 93 -8.63 5.86 114.99
C PRO A 93 -8.21 4.54 115.65
N GLY A 94 -7.23 3.84 115.09
CA GLY A 94 -6.70 2.57 115.58
C GLY A 94 -6.38 1.60 114.43
N PRO A 95 -5.76 0.45 114.73
CA PRO A 95 -5.49 -0.57 113.73
C PRO A 95 -6.78 -1.03 113.04
N GLY A 96 -6.76 -1.15 111.72
CA GLY A 96 -7.91 -1.49 110.88
C GLY A 96 -8.56 -0.31 110.14
N TYR A 97 -7.81 0.78 109.96
CA TYR A 97 -8.26 1.97 109.23
C TYR A 97 -7.14 2.51 108.30
N ALA A 98 -7.49 2.80 107.06
CA ALA A 98 -6.65 3.41 106.04
C ALA A 98 -7.09 4.85 105.70
N SER A 99 -6.16 5.70 105.27
CA SER A 99 -6.47 7.07 104.80
C SER A 99 -6.78 7.13 103.31
N ASN A 100 -6.39 6.13 102.52
CA ASN A 100 -6.72 6.05 101.10
C ASN A 100 -8.07 5.34 100.93
N ALA A 101 -8.95 5.92 100.11
CA ALA A 101 -10.23 5.32 99.76
C ALA A 101 -10.12 4.59 98.41
N GLY A 102 -11.12 3.78 98.09
CA GLY A 102 -11.29 3.23 96.74
C GLY A 102 -11.05 1.73 96.63
N ASP A 103 -10.83 1.06 97.75
CA ASP A 103 -10.81 -0.39 97.82
C ASP A 103 -12.18 -0.98 97.38
N CYS A 104 -12.14 -1.88 96.39
CA CYS A 104 -13.32 -2.56 95.87
C CYS A 104 -13.57 -3.95 96.51
N ASP A 105 -12.61 -4.49 97.28
CA ASP A 105 -12.71 -5.72 98.06
C ASP A 105 -11.85 -5.68 99.33
N ASP A 106 -12.39 -5.05 100.40
CA ASP A 106 -11.80 -4.82 101.76
C ASP A 106 -11.25 -6.07 102.49
N LEU A 107 -11.39 -7.25 101.88
CA LEU A 107 -10.92 -8.54 102.40
C LEU A 107 -9.75 -9.11 101.59
N ASN A 108 -9.32 -8.42 100.53
CA ASN A 108 -8.34 -8.88 99.57
C ASN A 108 -7.31 -7.79 99.24
N PRO A 109 -6.07 -7.90 99.76
CA PRO A 109 -5.06 -6.84 99.67
C PRO A 109 -4.44 -6.67 98.26
N TYR A 110 -5.01 -7.35 97.26
CA TYR A 110 -4.60 -7.32 95.85
C TYR A 110 -5.70 -6.74 94.95
N ARG A 111 -6.67 -6.02 95.53
CA ARG A 111 -7.81 -5.40 94.83
C ARG A 111 -8.02 -3.98 95.32
N ASN A 112 -7.11 -3.10 94.94
CA ASN A 112 -7.11 -1.71 95.37
C ASN A 112 -6.45 -0.81 94.31
N PRO A 113 -6.70 0.51 94.34
CA PRO A 113 -6.09 1.48 93.41
C PRO A 113 -4.56 1.56 93.35
N GLY A 114 -3.84 0.84 94.21
CA GLY A 114 -2.39 0.72 94.17
C GLY A 114 -1.87 -0.51 93.40
N GLU A 115 -2.74 -1.45 93.05
CA GLU A 115 -2.39 -2.65 92.30
C GLU A 115 -2.38 -2.39 90.79
N ALA A 116 -1.80 -3.32 90.03
CA ALA A 116 -1.81 -3.27 88.57
C ALA A 116 -2.96 -4.12 88.04
N GLU A 117 -3.73 -3.57 87.12
CA GLU A 117 -4.70 -4.33 86.33
C GLU A 117 -3.98 -5.35 85.43
N VAL A 118 -4.50 -6.58 85.38
CA VAL A 118 -3.92 -7.69 84.60
C VAL A 118 -4.98 -8.30 83.70
N CYS A 119 -4.69 -8.41 82.41
CA CYS A 119 -5.62 -8.97 81.44
C CYS A 119 -5.93 -10.46 81.70
N GLY A 120 -7.21 -10.80 81.65
CA GLY A 120 -7.73 -12.17 81.52
C GLY A 120 -7.92 -12.92 82.84
N ASP A 121 -7.74 -12.26 83.98
CA ASP A 121 -8.04 -12.83 85.29
C ASP A 121 -9.51 -12.58 85.71
N ARG A 122 -10.23 -11.71 84.98
CA ARG A 122 -11.63 -11.31 85.21
C ARG A 122 -11.84 -10.63 86.56
N ILE A 123 -10.82 -9.94 87.02
CA ILE A 123 -10.79 -9.16 88.23
C ILE A 123 -10.56 -7.71 87.80
N ASP A 124 -11.09 -6.80 88.60
CA ASP A 124 -10.69 -5.39 88.56
C ASP A 124 -9.70 -5.27 89.73
N ASN A 125 -8.41 -5.41 89.43
CA ASN A 125 -7.33 -5.47 90.42
C ASN A 125 -7.00 -4.08 90.94
N ASP A 126 -7.04 -3.08 90.08
CA ASP A 126 -6.75 -1.70 90.46
C ASP A 126 -8.01 -0.91 90.85
N CYS A 127 -9.21 -1.51 90.73
CA CYS A 127 -10.48 -0.86 91.04
C CYS A 127 -10.71 0.45 90.24
N LEU A 128 -9.99 0.64 89.13
CA LEU A 128 -10.06 1.81 88.25
C LEU A 128 -10.61 1.40 86.89
N GLY A 129 -11.85 1.76 86.62
CA GLY A 129 -12.47 1.48 85.32
C GLY A 129 -13.32 0.22 85.36
N GLY A 130 -12.97 -0.79 84.57
CA GLY A 130 -13.71 -2.04 84.52
C GLY A 130 -12.80 -3.25 84.41
N VAL A 131 -13.37 -4.42 84.72
CA VAL A 131 -12.67 -5.72 84.64
C VAL A 131 -11.97 -5.91 83.29
N ASP A 132 -10.67 -6.24 83.33
CA ASP A 132 -9.80 -6.50 82.20
C ASP A 132 -9.78 -5.34 81.16
N ASP A 133 -9.62 -4.09 81.61
CA ASP A 133 -9.65 -2.91 80.72
C ASP A 133 -8.29 -2.53 80.09
N GLY A 134 -8.31 -1.48 79.24
CA GLY A 134 -7.14 -1.02 78.49
C GLY A 134 -6.02 -0.41 79.34
N GLY A 135 -6.24 -0.21 80.64
CA GLY A 135 -5.23 0.19 81.63
C GLY A 135 -4.34 -0.96 82.11
N ALA A 136 -4.65 -2.21 81.76
CA ALA A 136 -3.88 -3.38 82.16
C ALA A 136 -2.41 -3.31 81.70
N VAL A 137 -1.50 -3.73 82.57
CA VAL A 137 -0.05 -3.64 82.30
C VAL A 137 0.42 -4.58 81.18
N ASP A 138 -0.38 -5.60 80.87
CA ASP A 138 -0.18 -6.55 79.79
C ASP A 138 -1.22 -6.41 78.67
N ALA A 139 -1.90 -5.26 78.59
CA ALA A 139 -2.78 -4.94 77.47
C ALA A 139 -1.98 -4.93 76.15
N THR A 140 -2.48 -5.69 75.17
CA THR A 140 -1.91 -5.69 73.83
C THR A 140 -2.22 -4.36 73.14
N LEU A 141 -1.25 -3.80 72.42
CA LEU A 141 -1.49 -2.69 71.52
C LEU A 141 -2.06 -3.25 70.21
N TRP A 142 -3.23 -2.76 69.81
CA TRP A 142 -3.93 -3.16 68.59
C TRP A 142 -3.94 -1.99 67.60
N TYR A 143 -3.70 -2.27 66.32
CA TYR A 143 -3.66 -1.32 65.22
C TYR A 143 -4.91 -1.47 64.35
N TYR A 144 -5.53 -0.37 63.96
CA TYR A 144 -6.69 -0.38 63.07
C TYR A 144 -6.23 -0.88 61.70
N ASP A 145 -6.99 -1.83 61.16
CA ASP A 145 -6.70 -2.50 59.89
C ASP A 145 -7.89 -2.22 58.97
N ASN A 146 -7.69 -1.26 58.08
CA ASN A 146 -8.76 -0.65 57.32
C ASN A 146 -8.99 -1.32 55.95
N ASP A 147 -7.94 -1.80 55.29
CA ASP A 147 -8.03 -2.56 54.03
C ASP A 147 -8.11 -4.08 54.20
N ARG A 148 -7.77 -4.60 55.40
CA ARG A 148 -7.90 -6.01 55.82
C ARG A 148 -6.84 -6.94 55.26
N ASP A 149 -5.63 -6.43 55.07
CA ASP A 149 -4.46 -7.23 54.70
C ASP A 149 -3.88 -8.05 55.90
N GLY A 150 -4.16 -7.61 57.13
CA GLY A 150 -3.71 -8.23 58.38
C GLY A 150 -2.63 -7.46 59.14
N VAL A 151 -2.12 -6.36 58.60
CA VAL A 151 -1.24 -5.38 59.26
C VAL A 151 -2.06 -4.10 59.48
N GLY A 152 -1.81 -3.39 60.56
CA GLY A 152 -2.55 -2.15 60.85
C GLY A 152 -1.69 -0.91 60.65
N GLY A 153 -2.34 0.17 60.25
CA GLY A 153 -1.69 1.48 60.14
C GLY A 153 -1.40 2.14 61.49
N GLU A 154 -1.10 3.44 61.46
CA GLU A 154 -0.70 4.25 62.62
C GLU A 154 -1.76 4.37 63.74
N THR A 155 -3.04 4.10 63.45
CA THR A 155 -4.12 4.26 64.43
C THR A 155 -4.13 3.08 65.39
N SER A 156 -3.76 3.29 66.65
CA SER A 156 -3.67 2.20 67.65
C SER A 156 -4.40 2.47 68.96
N LEU A 157 -4.78 1.40 69.67
CA LEU A 157 -5.36 1.43 71.01
C LEU A 157 -4.92 0.24 71.85
N SER A 158 -4.79 0.43 73.16
CA SER A 158 -4.48 -0.64 74.12
C SER A 158 -5.75 -1.32 74.62
N ALA A 159 -5.81 -2.65 74.52
CA ALA A 159 -6.93 -3.45 75.05
C ALA A 159 -6.50 -4.90 75.34
N CYS A 160 -7.13 -5.51 76.34
CA CYS A 160 -6.91 -6.91 76.69
C CYS A 160 -7.45 -7.90 75.64
N GLU A 161 -8.58 -7.58 75.02
CA GLU A 161 -9.14 -8.36 73.91
C GLU A 161 -9.10 -7.56 72.61
N ARG A 162 -8.93 -8.27 71.48
CA ARG A 162 -8.88 -7.66 70.14
C ARG A 162 -10.15 -6.85 69.84
N PRO A 163 -10.05 -5.53 69.66
CA PRO A 163 -11.16 -4.71 69.20
C PRO A 163 -11.59 -5.08 67.78
N ALA A 164 -12.86 -4.87 67.44
CA ALA A 164 -13.34 -5.14 66.09
C ALA A 164 -12.68 -4.19 65.07
N GLY A 165 -12.08 -4.76 64.03
CA GLY A 165 -11.36 -3.99 63.00
C GLY A 165 -9.92 -3.62 63.36
N TYR A 166 -9.34 -4.27 64.37
CA TYR A 166 -7.93 -4.07 64.73
C TYR A 166 -7.14 -5.40 64.70
N VAL A 167 -5.84 -5.31 64.45
CA VAL A 167 -4.85 -6.40 64.40
C VAL A 167 -3.65 -6.12 65.32
N ALA A 168 -2.83 -7.13 65.61
CA ALA A 168 -1.72 -6.99 66.56
C ALA A 168 -0.41 -6.52 65.91
N GLU A 169 -0.29 -6.71 64.59
CA GLU A 169 0.86 -6.32 63.80
C GLU A 169 0.60 -4.92 63.23
N GLY A 170 1.54 -4.01 63.38
CA GLY A 170 1.44 -2.66 62.86
C GLY A 170 2.64 -2.36 61.96
N GLY A 171 2.56 -1.28 61.19
CA GLY A 171 3.60 -0.89 60.24
C GLY A 171 3.15 -0.82 58.79
N ASP A 172 1.85 -0.87 58.55
CA ASP A 172 1.26 -0.60 57.24
C ASP A 172 1.45 0.89 56.88
N CYS A 173 2.15 1.13 55.77
CA CYS A 173 2.48 2.46 55.28
C CYS A 173 1.34 3.13 54.48
N ASP A 174 0.36 2.35 53.99
CA ASP A 174 -0.86 2.83 53.36
C ASP A 174 -2.04 1.88 53.67
N ASP A 175 -2.62 2.07 54.87
CA ASP A 175 -3.78 1.35 55.46
C ASP A 175 -5.09 1.53 54.66
N SER A 176 -5.00 1.85 53.37
CA SER A 176 -6.11 1.83 52.42
C SER A 176 -5.86 0.95 51.21
N ASP A 177 -4.68 0.33 51.12
CA ASP A 177 -4.19 -0.46 49.99
C ASP A 177 -3.53 -1.78 50.46
N LEU A 178 -4.22 -2.89 50.18
CA LEU A 178 -3.82 -4.24 50.58
C LEU A 178 -2.47 -4.72 50.03
N ASP A 179 -1.94 -4.03 49.01
CA ASP A 179 -0.69 -4.36 48.32
C ASP A 179 0.47 -3.45 48.79
N ARG A 180 0.27 -2.68 49.87
CA ARG A 180 1.26 -1.77 50.47
C ARG A 180 1.49 -2.08 51.94
N THR A 181 2.17 -3.19 52.19
CA THR A 181 2.28 -3.78 53.52
C THR A 181 3.66 -4.39 53.74
N PRO A 182 4.17 -4.41 54.98
CA PRO A 182 5.44 -5.03 55.33
C PRO A 182 5.70 -6.38 54.65
N GLY A 183 6.66 -6.40 53.71
CA GLY A 183 7.08 -7.60 52.98
C GLY A 183 6.21 -8.00 51.78
N ALA A 184 5.46 -7.07 51.19
CA ALA A 184 4.90 -7.22 49.84
C ALA A 184 5.99 -7.33 48.76
N ASP A 185 5.61 -7.71 47.53
CA ASP A 185 6.54 -7.66 46.39
C ASP A 185 6.56 -6.22 45.84
N GLU A 186 7.76 -5.66 45.67
CA GLU A 186 7.95 -4.36 45.00
C GLU A 186 7.52 -4.43 43.52
N LEU A 187 6.94 -3.34 43.02
CA LEU A 187 6.60 -3.15 41.61
C LEU A 187 7.27 -1.89 41.09
N CYS A 188 7.55 -1.81 39.79
CA CYS A 188 8.09 -0.62 39.14
C CYS A 188 7.00 0.46 38.97
N ASP A 189 6.45 0.98 40.06
CA ASP A 189 5.37 1.98 40.08
C ASP A 189 5.69 3.24 40.90
N ASP A 190 6.96 3.44 41.28
CA ASP A 190 7.45 4.53 42.12
C ASP A 190 6.84 4.56 43.55
N VAL A 191 6.43 3.39 44.07
CA VAL A 191 5.80 3.23 45.38
C VAL A 191 6.56 2.19 46.19
N ASP A 192 6.82 2.51 47.45
CA ASP A 192 7.25 1.55 48.47
C ASP A 192 6.06 0.62 48.82
N ASN A 193 6.02 -0.56 48.19
CA ASN A 193 4.97 -1.57 48.39
C ASN A 193 5.23 -2.40 49.65
N ASP A 194 6.48 -2.64 50.00
CA ASP A 194 6.85 -3.52 51.10
C ASP A 194 7.10 -2.78 52.43
N CYS A 195 6.91 -1.46 52.44
CA CYS A 195 7.00 -0.54 53.55
C CYS A 195 8.37 -0.54 54.26
N ASP A 196 9.48 -0.69 53.52
CA ASP A 196 10.85 -0.74 54.07
C ASP A 196 11.67 0.57 53.93
N ASP A 197 11.04 1.64 53.41
CA ASP A 197 11.61 2.95 53.06
C ASP A 197 12.47 2.96 51.77
N ALA A 198 12.60 1.85 51.06
CA ALA A 198 13.12 1.79 49.70
C ALA A 198 11.96 1.72 48.68
N VAL A 199 12.29 2.03 47.42
CA VAL A 199 11.30 2.14 46.35
C VAL A 199 11.88 1.40 45.16
N ASP A 200 11.17 0.37 44.70
CA ASP A 200 11.45 -0.44 43.52
C ASP A 200 12.82 -1.16 43.53
N GLU A 201 13.43 -1.41 44.70
CA GLU A 201 14.82 -1.90 44.82
C GLU A 201 15.01 -3.40 44.54
N ASP A 202 13.93 -4.18 44.53
CA ASP A 202 13.90 -5.59 44.13
C ASP A 202 12.59 -5.92 43.39
N ALA A 203 12.10 -4.98 42.58
CA ALA A 203 10.81 -5.09 41.89
C ALA A 203 10.68 -6.40 41.10
N VAL A 204 9.51 -7.04 41.16
CA VAL A 204 9.28 -8.33 40.51
C VAL A 204 8.92 -8.22 39.02
N ASP A 205 8.66 -7.00 38.54
CA ASP A 205 8.24 -6.70 37.16
C ASP A 205 9.29 -5.89 36.36
N LEU A 206 10.58 -6.07 36.69
CA LEU A 206 11.70 -5.51 35.92
C LEU A 206 11.58 -5.81 34.43
N ARG A 207 11.95 -4.82 33.61
CA ARG A 207 11.99 -4.93 32.15
C ARG A 207 13.42 -5.14 31.70
N THR A 208 13.60 -5.90 30.63
CA THR A 208 14.91 -6.07 29.99
C THR A 208 15.16 -4.92 29.01
N PHE A 209 16.33 -4.32 29.09
CA PHE A 209 16.77 -3.24 28.20
C PHE A 209 18.09 -3.61 27.50
N TYR A 210 18.26 -3.10 26.28
CA TYR A 210 19.40 -3.28 25.39
C TYR A 210 19.94 -1.90 25.01
N VAL A 211 21.25 -1.79 24.83
CA VAL A 211 21.87 -0.57 24.27
C VAL A 211 21.48 -0.50 22.81
N ASP A 212 20.95 0.65 22.39
CA ASP A 212 20.69 1.01 20.99
C ASP A 212 21.65 2.17 20.65
N ALA A 213 22.74 1.84 19.97
CA ALA A 213 23.85 2.74 19.74
C ALA A 213 23.70 3.60 18.47
N ASP A 214 22.86 3.21 17.51
CA ASP A 214 22.57 4.00 16.31
C ASP A 214 21.22 4.74 16.33
N GLY A 215 20.33 4.37 17.25
CA GLY A 215 19.06 5.02 17.55
C GLY A 215 17.89 4.55 16.71
N ASP A 216 17.92 3.33 16.16
CA ASP A 216 16.88 2.79 15.27
C ASP A 216 15.70 2.14 16.01
N GLY A 217 15.83 1.88 17.31
CA GLY A 217 14.80 1.24 18.13
C GLY A 217 15.05 -0.25 18.44
N HIS A 218 16.09 -0.84 17.86
CA HIS A 218 16.59 -2.19 18.10
C HIS A 218 17.93 -2.09 18.84
N GLY A 219 18.23 -3.04 19.74
CA GLY A 219 19.43 -2.97 20.55
C GLY A 219 20.24 -4.26 20.53
N ASP A 220 21.54 -4.15 20.82
CA ASP A 220 22.45 -5.30 20.84
C ASP A 220 22.02 -6.32 21.91
N GLY A 221 21.55 -7.49 21.45
CA GLY A 221 21.16 -8.60 22.30
C GLY A 221 22.21 -9.06 23.32
N ALA A 222 23.50 -8.73 23.10
CA ALA A 222 24.60 -9.01 24.02
C ALA A 222 24.73 -8.01 25.18
N THR A 223 23.99 -6.89 25.16
CA THR A 223 24.06 -5.81 26.17
C THR A 223 22.95 -5.83 27.21
N ALA A 224 22.10 -6.87 27.19
CA ALA A 224 20.92 -7.02 28.03
C ALA A 224 21.16 -6.78 29.53
N TYR A 225 20.28 -6.00 30.17
CA TYR A 225 20.20 -5.84 31.62
C TYR A 225 18.74 -5.56 32.06
N GLU A 226 18.44 -5.75 33.35
CA GLU A 226 17.08 -5.58 33.91
C GLU A 226 17.01 -4.31 34.78
N ALA A 227 15.94 -3.53 34.63
CA ALA A 227 15.65 -2.32 35.41
C ALA A 227 14.16 -1.94 35.33
N CYS A 228 13.67 -1.06 36.20
CA CYS A 228 12.34 -0.44 36.06
C CYS A 228 12.29 0.56 34.90
N ASP A 229 13.32 1.40 34.81
CA ASP A 229 13.54 2.34 33.72
C ASP A 229 14.91 2.11 33.06
N GLY A 230 14.92 2.06 31.72
CA GLY A 230 16.13 1.99 30.93
C GLY A 230 16.94 3.29 30.98
N ARG A 231 18.24 3.19 30.75
CA ARG A 231 19.10 4.37 30.53
C ARG A 231 18.61 5.11 29.28
N THR A 232 18.87 6.41 29.23
CA THR A 232 18.50 7.22 28.05
C THR A 232 19.16 6.66 26.79
N GLY A 233 18.33 6.21 25.85
CA GLY A 233 18.78 5.62 24.58
C GLY A 233 18.70 4.09 24.55
N ASP A 234 18.34 3.43 25.64
CA ASP A 234 18.17 1.97 25.65
C ASP A 234 16.75 1.57 25.22
N VAL A 235 16.62 0.40 24.59
CA VAL A 235 15.37 -0.13 24.02
C VAL A 235 15.04 -1.49 24.61
N GLN A 236 13.83 -2.01 24.37
CA GLN A 236 13.38 -3.33 24.87
C GLN A 236 13.47 -4.44 23.80
N ASP A 237 13.74 -4.08 22.54
CA ASP A 237 13.99 -5.05 21.48
C ASP A 237 15.49 -5.33 21.38
N GLY A 238 15.87 -6.60 21.34
CA GLY A 238 17.25 -7.06 21.50
C GLY A 238 17.74 -7.87 20.31
N ASP A 239 17.14 -7.64 19.15
CA ASP A 239 17.33 -8.39 17.91
C ASP A 239 18.41 -7.79 17.00
N ASP A 240 18.96 -6.62 17.35
CA ASP A 240 19.94 -5.94 16.51
C ASP A 240 21.24 -6.75 16.37
N CYS A 241 21.57 -7.07 15.12
CA CYS A 241 22.74 -7.85 14.78
C CYS A 241 23.94 -7.00 14.36
N ASP A 242 23.76 -5.69 14.11
CA ASP A 242 24.81 -4.68 13.97
C ASP A 242 24.35 -3.32 14.53
N ASP A 243 24.51 -3.17 15.86
CA ASP A 243 24.20 -1.99 16.70
C ASP A 243 25.04 -0.73 16.37
N THR A 244 25.58 -0.65 15.15
CA THR A 244 26.23 0.53 14.60
C THR A 244 25.65 1.00 13.27
N ASP A 245 24.66 0.27 12.73
CA ASP A 245 24.00 0.51 11.44
C ASP A 245 22.46 0.45 11.57
N PRO A 246 21.76 1.60 11.50
CA PRO A 246 20.33 1.72 11.80
C PRO A 246 19.39 1.02 10.80
N ASP A 247 19.95 0.35 9.78
CA ASP A 247 19.22 -0.41 8.76
C ASP A 247 19.45 -1.94 8.92
N ALA A 248 20.20 -2.39 9.93
CA ALA A 248 20.79 -3.74 10.02
C ALA A 248 20.36 -4.57 11.26
N PHE A 249 19.10 -4.47 11.66
CA PHE A 249 18.54 -5.16 12.82
C PHE A 249 18.25 -6.67 12.67
N THR A 250 18.38 -7.29 11.48
CA THR A 250 18.16 -8.75 11.29
C THR A 250 19.11 -9.37 10.28
N GLU A 251 19.57 -10.61 10.54
CA GLU A 251 20.34 -11.39 9.56
C GLU A 251 19.50 -11.70 8.32
N ARG A 252 20.06 -11.45 7.13
CA ARG A 252 19.44 -11.76 5.84
C ARG A 252 20.23 -12.83 5.10
N SER A 253 19.53 -13.58 4.25
CA SER A 253 20.15 -14.43 3.24
C SER A 253 20.49 -13.57 2.03
N TRP A 254 21.75 -13.62 1.64
CA TRP A 254 22.31 -12.96 0.47
C TRP A 254 22.77 -14.02 -0.52
N TYR A 255 22.59 -13.73 -1.80
CA TYR A 255 22.98 -14.57 -2.92
C TYR A 255 24.04 -13.81 -3.69
N VAL A 256 25.14 -14.46 -4.06
CA VAL A 256 26.11 -13.86 -4.98
C VAL A 256 25.45 -13.81 -6.34
N ASP A 257 25.44 -12.63 -6.94
CA ASP A 257 24.96 -12.29 -8.27
C ASP A 257 26.20 -12.15 -9.17
N ALA A 258 26.51 -13.19 -9.95
CA ALA A 258 27.78 -13.26 -10.67
C ALA A 258 27.74 -12.66 -12.09
N ASP A 259 26.56 -12.46 -12.67
CA ASP A 259 26.38 -11.88 -14.01
C ASP A 259 25.73 -10.48 -14.00
N GLY A 260 25.17 -10.05 -12.86
CA GLY A 260 24.63 -8.72 -12.63
C GLY A 260 23.16 -8.54 -12.99
N ASP A 261 22.38 -9.62 -13.11
CA ASP A 261 20.94 -9.57 -13.42
C ASP A 261 20.07 -9.17 -12.20
N GLY A 262 20.66 -9.19 -11.01
CA GLY A 262 20.01 -8.84 -9.75
C GLY A 262 19.31 -9.99 -9.03
N PHE A 263 19.48 -11.22 -9.51
CA PHE A 263 19.25 -12.48 -8.84
C PHE A 263 20.60 -13.17 -8.59
N GLY A 264 20.62 -14.18 -7.74
CA GLY A 264 21.86 -14.90 -7.45
C GLY A 264 21.59 -16.38 -7.27
N GLY A 265 22.60 -17.17 -7.58
CA GLY A 265 22.46 -18.63 -7.60
C GLY A 265 22.07 -19.22 -6.24
N ASP A 266 21.17 -20.20 -6.23
CA ASP A 266 20.73 -20.87 -4.99
C ASP A 266 21.85 -21.61 -4.24
N ASP A 267 22.98 -21.87 -4.91
CA ASP A 267 24.18 -22.47 -4.33
C ASP A 267 25.10 -21.45 -3.61
N SER A 268 24.79 -20.14 -3.66
CA SER A 268 25.66 -19.06 -3.17
C SER A 268 25.19 -18.36 -1.88
N VAL A 269 24.30 -19.00 -1.09
CA VAL A 269 23.69 -18.38 0.11
C VAL A 269 24.71 -18.02 1.21
N LEU A 270 24.77 -16.73 1.53
CA LEU A 270 25.53 -16.13 2.63
C LEU A 270 24.56 -15.50 3.65
N VAL A 271 24.77 -15.72 4.95
CA VAL A 271 23.93 -15.12 6.00
C VAL A 271 24.71 -14.03 6.72
N SER A 272 24.21 -12.79 6.68
CA SER A 272 24.81 -11.62 7.35
C SER A 272 23.81 -10.48 7.51
N CYS A 273 24.09 -9.54 8.42
CA CYS A 273 23.27 -8.35 8.66
C CYS A 273 23.24 -7.42 7.44
N GLY A 274 24.42 -7.00 6.98
CA GLY A 274 24.61 -6.25 5.74
C GLY A 274 25.08 -7.13 4.58
N ALA A 275 25.12 -6.55 3.37
CA ALA A 275 25.60 -7.22 2.17
C ALA A 275 27.07 -7.68 2.35
N PRO A 276 27.36 -8.98 2.19
CA PRO A 276 28.71 -9.52 2.44
C PRO A 276 29.73 -9.14 1.34
N SER A 277 29.24 -8.74 0.16
CA SER A 277 30.02 -8.23 -0.98
C SER A 277 29.19 -7.23 -1.79
N GLU A 278 29.83 -6.48 -2.69
CA GLU A 278 29.11 -5.57 -3.62
C GLU A 278 28.18 -6.35 -4.56
N ASP A 279 28.59 -7.56 -4.95
CA ASP A 279 27.85 -8.44 -5.86
C ASP A 279 26.88 -9.38 -5.12
N ALA A 280 26.37 -8.96 -3.95
CA ALA A 280 25.45 -9.77 -3.15
C ALA A 280 24.04 -9.17 -3.15
N VAL A 281 23.06 -9.95 -3.59
CA VAL A 281 21.65 -9.56 -3.72
C VAL A 281 20.76 -10.34 -2.75
N LEU A 282 19.53 -9.86 -2.53
CA LEU A 282 18.56 -10.51 -1.64
C LEU A 282 17.67 -11.54 -2.37
N ARG A 283 17.68 -11.54 -3.70
CA ARG A 283 16.85 -12.40 -4.54
C ARG A 283 17.67 -13.60 -4.97
N GLY A 284 17.23 -14.80 -4.59
CA GLY A 284 17.80 -16.06 -5.08
C GLY A 284 16.97 -16.63 -6.23
N GLY A 285 17.23 -17.88 -6.59
CA GLY A 285 16.46 -18.62 -7.60
C GLY A 285 17.06 -18.60 -9.01
N ASP A 286 18.25 -18.01 -9.19
CA ASP A 286 18.94 -18.08 -10.46
C ASP A 286 19.55 -19.48 -10.68
N CYS A 287 19.09 -20.14 -11.74
CA CYS A 287 19.51 -21.48 -12.14
C CYS A 287 20.80 -21.47 -12.99
N ALA A 288 21.24 -20.31 -13.48
CA ALA A 288 22.47 -20.09 -14.22
C ALA A 288 23.13 -18.73 -13.92
N ASP A 289 23.62 -18.60 -12.68
CA ASP A 289 24.36 -17.46 -12.07
C ASP A 289 25.62 -16.95 -12.82
N ASP A 290 25.86 -17.39 -14.05
CA ASP A 290 26.90 -16.87 -14.95
C ASP A 290 26.36 -16.42 -16.32
N ALA A 291 25.03 -16.27 -16.46
CA ALA A 291 24.32 -15.95 -17.68
C ALA A 291 23.16 -14.98 -17.41
N VAL A 292 23.40 -13.68 -17.66
CA VAL A 292 22.45 -12.57 -17.44
C VAL A 292 21.08 -12.71 -18.12
N ASP A 293 20.97 -13.60 -19.12
CA ASP A 293 19.75 -13.86 -19.89
C ASP A 293 19.02 -15.13 -19.39
N ILE A 294 19.37 -15.63 -18.20
CA ILE A 294 18.72 -16.77 -17.53
C ILE A 294 18.51 -16.38 -16.07
N GLY A 295 17.26 -16.35 -15.62
CA GLY A 295 16.92 -16.00 -14.25
C GLY A 295 15.41 -15.85 -14.04
N PRO A 296 14.93 -15.80 -12.79
CA PRO A 296 13.51 -15.71 -12.49
C PRO A 296 12.79 -14.55 -13.19
N GLY A 297 11.82 -14.89 -14.03
CA GLY A 297 10.99 -13.92 -14.76
C GLY A 297 11.62 -13.39 -16.06
N VAL A 298 12.71 -14.00 -16.53
CA VAL A 298 13.13 -13.89 -17.93
C VAL A 298 12.10 -14.61 -18.81
N ALA A 299 11.93 -14.18 -20.07
CA ALA A 299 11.03 -14.87 -20.99
C ALA A 299 11.63 -16.23 -21.40
N GLU A 300 10.78 -17.24 -21.50
CA GLU A 300 11.19 -18.58 -21.93
C GLU A 300 11.52 -18.61 -23.43
N VAL A 301 12.75 -19.01 -23.75
CA VAL A 301 13.15 -19.26 -25.14
C VAL A 301 12.63 -20.64 -25.54
N CYS A 302 11.43 -20.66 -26.07
CA CYS A 302 10.68 -21.89 -26.16
C CYS A 302 11.37 -22.99 -27.01
N GLY A 303 11.69 -24.14 -26.41
CA GLY A 303 12.15 -25.35 -27.07
C GLY A 303 13.63 -25.38 -27.43
N ASP A 304 14.44 -24.51 -26.84
CA ASP A 304 15.90 -24.46 -27.05
C ASP A 304 16.67 -25.45 -26.14
N GLY A 305 15.99 -26.04 -25.14
CA GLY A 305 16.56 -26.97 -24.18
C GLY A 305 17.20 -26.32 -22.95
N VAL A 306 17.02 -25.02 -22.78
CA VAL A 306 17.37 -24.20 -21.62
C VAL A 306 16.07 -23.86 -20.88
N ASP A 307 16.16 -23.71 -19.57
CA ASP A 307 15.10 -23.21 -18.70
C ASP A 307 15.56 -21.80 -18.33
N ASN A 308 15.05 -20.81 -19.05
CA ASN A 308 15.47 -19.42 -19.01
C ASN A 308 14.88 -18.69 -17.81
N ASP A 309 13.66 -19.05 -17.40
CA ASP A 309 12.96 -18.41 -16.29
C ASP A 309 13.12 -19.14 -14.95
N CYS A 310 13.82 -20.27 -14.97
CA CYS A 310 14.14 -21.11 -13.82
C CYS A 310 12.91 -21.69 -13.11
N ASP A 311 11.82 -21.95 -13.83
CA ASP A 311 10.60 -22.55 -13.31
C ASP A 311 10.51 -24.09 -13.44
N ASP A 312 11.58 -24.71 -13.94
CA ASP A 312 11.70 -26.13 -14.31
C ASP A 312 10.94 -26.54 -15.60
N ASP A 313 10.47 -25.61 -16.45
CA ASP A 313 9.76 -25.87 -17.71
C ASP A 313 10.31 -25.08 -18.92
N ASP A 314 11.09 -25.77 -19.78
CA ASP A 314 11.43 -25.29 -21.13
C ASP A 314 10.15 -25.32 -22.00
N SER A 315 9.53 -24.15 -22.15
CA SER A 315 8.24 -24.00 -22.82
C SER A 315 8.30 -24.48 -24.28
N VAL A 316 7.31 -25.26 -24.74
CA VAL A 316 7.36 -25.80 -26.11
C VAL A 316 6.72 -24.82 -27.09
N CYS A 317 7.49 -24.32 -28.05
CA CYS A 317 6.97 -23.50 -29.15
C CYS A 317 5.74 -24.14 -29.82
N VAL A 318 4.67 -23.37 -29.99
CA VAL A 318 3.58 -23.71 -30.90
C VAL A 318 4.14 -23.63 -32.32
N THR A 319 4.63 -24.74 -32.85
CA THR A 319 5.07 -24.84 -34.25
C THR A 319 4.07 -25.65 -35.07
N GLY A 320 3.96 -25.31 -36.35
CA GLY A 320 3.17 -26.07 -37.31
C GLY A 320 1.95 -25.33 -37.85
N SER A 321 0.87 -26.08 -38.08
CA SER A 321 -0.30 -25.57 -38.82
C SER A 321 -1.44 -25.21 -37.89
N LEU A 322 -1.74 -23.92 -37.82
CA LEU A 322 -2.88 -23.33 -37.15
C LEU A 322 -4.04 -23.09 -38.13
N THR A 323 -5.20 -22.80 -37.57
CA THR A 323 -6.42 -22.37 -38.26
C THR A 323 -7.06 -21.22 -37.51
N GLU A 324 -8.04 -20.56 -38.13
CA GLU A 324 -8.86 -19.51 -37.48
C GLU A 324 -9.52 -19.98 -36.16
N ALA A 325 -9.71 -21.30 -35.98
CA ALA A 325 -10.28 -21.87 -34.75
C ALA A 325 -9.28 -21.92 -33.58
N ASP A 326 -8.00 -21.74 -33.85
CA ASP A 326 -6.93 -21.72 -32.85
C ASP A 326 -6.65 -20.30 -32.33
N ALA A 327 -7.34 -19.29 -32.85
CA ALA A 327 -7.25 -17.91 -32.38
C ALA A 327 -7.77 -17.77 -30.94
N VAL A 328 -7.05 -17.00 -30.11
CA VAL A 328 -7.42 -16.75 -28.71
C VAL A 328 -8.57 -15.76 -28.59
N ARG A 329 -8.76 -14.89 -29.58
CA ARG A 329 -9.90 -13.97 -29.72
C ARG A 329 -10.30 -13.83 -31.19
N ALA A 330 -11.58 -13.59 -31.44
CA ALA A 330 -12.10 -13.30 -32.78
C ALA A 330 -13.13 -12.16 -32.79
N PHE A 331 -12.88 -11.16 -33.62
CA PHE A 331 -13.76 -10.03 -33.86
C PHE A 331 -14.43 -10.18 -35.22
N THR A 332 -15.75 -10.10 -35.27
CA THR A 332 -16.52 -10.31 -36.50
C THR A 332 -17.26 -9.05 -36.91
N GLY A 333 -17.25 -8.78 -38.21
CA GLY A 333 -18.15 -7.81 -38.81
C GLY A 333 -19.61 -8.20 -38.57
N VAL A 334 -20.51 -7.23 -38.72
CA VAL A 334 -21.93 -7.39 -38.39
C VAL A 334 -22.83 -7.35 -39.63
N GLU A 335 -22.34 -6.81 -40.74
CA GLU A 335 -23.14 -6.57 -41.94
C GLU A 335 -22.60 -7.29 -43.19
N GLU A 336 -23.46 -7.48 -44.19
CA GLU A 336 -23.08 -8.08 -45.47
C GLU A 336 -22.12 -7.16 -46.25
N SER A 337 -20.97 -7.69 -46.69
CA SER A 337 -19.95 -6.98 -47.47
C SER A 337 -19.24 -5.82 -46.76
N GLN A 338 -19.31 -5.80 -45.43
CA GLN A 338 -18.65 -4.82 -44.57
C GLN A 338 -17.12 -4.96 -44.60
N ARG A 339 -16.59 -6.18 -44.77
CA ARG A 339 -15.15 -6.48 -44.86
C ARG A 339 -14.31 -5.92 -43.71
N ALA A 340 -14.77 -6.17 -42.48
CA ALA A 340 -13.99 -5.86 -41.29
C ALA A 340 -12.58 -6.48 -41.36
N GLY A 341 -11.59 -5.71 -40.91
CA GLY A 341 -10.17 -6.06 -40.99
C GLY A 341 -9.48 -5.58 -42.27
N THR A 342 -10.01 -4.55 -42.94
CA THR A 342 -9.36 -3.98 -44.14
C THR A 342 -7.99 -3.39 -43.81
N THR A 343 -7.90 -2.65 -42.71
CA THR A 343 -6.64 -2.29 -42.04
C THR A 343 -6.75 -2.53 -40.55
N LEU A 344 -5.58 -2.70 -39.93
CA LEU A 344 -5.39 -2.95 -38.52
C LEU A 344 -4.39 -1.93 -38.00
N GLY A 345 -4.57 -1.45 -36.78
CA GLY A 345 -3.63 -0.59 -36.08
C GLY A 345 -3.70 -0.85 -34.58
N VAL A 346 -2.65 -0.47 -33.86
CA VAL A 346 -2.55 -0.67 -32.41
C VAL A 346 -1.95 0.56 -31.72
N GLY A 347 -2.40 0.83 -30.50
CA GLY A 347 -1.90 1.90 -29.62
C GLY A 347 -2.90 2.28 -28.53
N ASP A 348 -2.46 2.96 -27.48
CA ASP A 348 -3.32 3.41 -26.36
C ASP A 348 -4.17 4.63 -26.76
N LEU A 349 -5.24 4.37 -27.51
CA LEU A 349 -6.16 5.38 -28.04
C LEU A 349 -7.13 5.90 -27.00
N THR A 350 -7.41 5.12 -25.95
CA THR A 350 -8.32 5.49 -24.86
C THR A 350 -7.62 6.22 -23.70
N GLY A 351 -6.28 6.24 -23.70
CA GLY A 351 -5.44 6.92 -22.71
C GLY A 351 -5.48 6.25 -21.34
N ASP A 352 -5.74 4.94 -21.29
CA ASP A 352 -5.82 4.17 -20.05
C ASP A 352 -4.51 3.44 -19.69
N GLY A 353 -3.50 3.55 -20.55
CA GLY A 353 -2.19 2.94 -20.41
C GLY A 353 -2.10 1.52 -20.95
N VAL A 354 -3.16 1.01 -21.60
CA VAL A 354 -3.20 -0.32 -22.23
C VAL A 354 -3.35 -0.17 -23.74
N VAL A 355 -2.72 -1.07 -24.50
CA VAL A 355 -2.80 -1.04 -25.96
C VAL A 355 -4.22 -1.37 -26.43
N ASP A 356 -4.77 -0.52 -27.29
CA ASP A 356 -6.06 -0.71 -27.95
C ASP A 356 -5.89 -1.16 -29.40
N LEU A 357 -6.94 -1.77 -29.97
CA LEU A 357 -6.97 -2.21 -31.37
C LEU A 357 -7.83 -1.31 -32.23
N VAL A 358 -7.32 -0.93 -33.39
CA VAL A 358 -8.08 -0.31 -34.48
C VAL A 358 -8.39 -1.35 -35.53
N ILE A 359 -9.67 -1.53 -35.82
CA ILE A 359 -10.14 -2.39 -36.91
C ILE A 359 -10.96 -1.52 -37.86
N THR A 360 -10.65 -1.55 -39.15
CA THR A 360 -11.42 -0.81 -40.15
C THR A 360 -12.15 -1.73 -41.12
N ALA A 361 -13.20 -1.21 -41.73
CA ALA A 361 -14.02 -1.87 -42.73
C ALA A 361 -14.26 -0.94 -43.93
N GLU A 362 -13.69 -1.29 -45.09
CA GLU A 362 -14.11 -0.69 -46.35
C GLU A 362 -15.41 -1.36 -46.81
N GLU A 363 -16.52 -0.63 -46.82
CA GLU A 363 -17.76 -1.23 -47.32
C GLU A 363 -17.72 -1.36 -48.84
N SER A 364 -17.78 -2.60 -49.31
CA SER A 364 -17.43 -2.97 -50.69
C SER A 364 -18.63 -3.27 -51.58
N ASN A 365 -19.84 -3.27 -51.04
CA ASN A 365 -21.02 -3.51 -51.85
C ASN A 365 -21.41 -2.23 -52.58
N LEU A 366 -21.05 -2.18 -53.86
CA LEU A 366 -21.43 -1.11 -54.79
C LEU A 366 -22.96 -0.89 -54.87
N ASN A 367 -23.79 -1.70 -54.22
CA ASN A 367 -25.24 -1.58 -54.17
C ASN A 367 -25.82 -1.22 -52.78
N THR A 368 -25.02 -1.18 -51.71
CA THR A 368 -25.41 -0.63 -50.40
C THR A 368 -25.01 0.84 -50.30
N THR A 369 -25.45 1.49 -49.23
CA THR A 369 -25.48 2.96 -49.10
C THR A 369 -24.67 3.47 -47.91
N GLU A 370 -23.75 2.68 -47.38
CA GLU A 370 -22.98 3.09 -46.23
C GLU A 370 -21.52 3.42 -46.65
N PRO A 371 -20.83 4.31 -45.91
CA PRO A 371 -19.54 4.87 -46.32
C PRO A 371 -18.31 4.10 -45.82
N GLY A 372 -18.48 3.05 -44.99
CA GLY A 372 -17.42 2.37 -44.24
C GLY A 372 -17.32 2.84 -42.78
N VAL A 373 -16.56 2.11 -41.94
CA VAL A 373 -16.53 2.30 -40.47
C VAL A 373 -15.17 1.88 -39.88
N ALA A 374 -14.82 2.46 -38.73
CA ALA A 374 -13.69 2.01 -37.90
C ALA A 374 -14.14 1.76 -36.45
N TRP A 375 -13.52 0.80 -35.79
CA TRP A 375 -13.76 0.47 -34.39
C TRP A 375 -12.46 0.52 -33.60
N VAL A 376 -12.53 1.10 -32.40
CA VAL A 376 -11.48 0.99 -31.39
C VAL A 376 -11.95 -0.01 -30.34
N ILE A 377 -11.18 -1.08 -30.16
CA ILE A 377 -11.41 -2.11 -29.14
C ILE A 377 -10.45 -1.83 -28.00
N ALA A 378 -10.99 -1.49 -26.82
CA ALA A 378 -10.15 -1.16 -25.68
C ALA A 378 -9.46 -2.40 -25.10
N GLY A 379 -8.18 -2.26 -24.78
CA GLY A 379 -7.41 -3.25 -24.03
C GLY A 379 -7.74 -3.24 -22.52
N PRO A 380 -7.28 -4.26 -21.76
CA PRO A 380 -6.84 -5.56 -22.24
C PRO A 380 -8.03 -6.34 -22.82
N LEU A 381 -7.79 -7.23 -23.78
CA LEU A 381 -8.86 -7.93 -24.51
C LEU A 381 -9.63 -8.95 -23.65
N SER A 382 -10.64 -8.45 -22.93
CA SER A 382 -11.47 -9.24 -22.02
C SER A 382 -12.69 -9.90 -22.66
N ALA A 383 -13.05 -9.52 -23.90
CA ALA A 383 -14.17 -10.07 -24.65
C ALA A 383 -13.90 -10.08 -26.15
N ASP A 384 -14.49 -11.05 -26.85
CA ASP A 384 -14.51 -11.16 -28.31
C ASP A 384 -15.96 -11.17 -28.85
N GLY A 385 -16.13 -11.12 -30.17
CA GLY A 385 -17.44 -11.19 -30.81
C GLY A 385 -17.70 -10.11 -31.85
N ALA A 386 -18.97 -9.73 -31.99
CA ALA A 386 -19.40 -8.76 -33.01
C ALA A 386 -18.91 -7.35 -32.70
N LEU A 387 -18.20 -6.71 -33.65
CA LEU A 387 -17.49 -5.44 -33.48
C LEU A 387 -18.35 -4.32 -32.88
N ASP A 388 -19.57 -4.11 -33.38
CA ASP A 388 -20.53 -3.10 -32.85
C ASP A 388 -20.93 -3.31 -31.38
N THR A 389 -20.63 -4.47 -30.81
CA THR A 389 -20.98 -4.82 -29.43
C THR A 389 -19.81 -4.70 -28.48
N VAL A 390 -18.59 -4.88 -28.98
CA VAL A 390 -17.36 -4.94 -28.18
C VAL A 390 -16.50 -3.69 -28.32
N ALA A 391 -16.72 -2.87 -29.35
CA ALA A 391 -16.00 -1.62 -29.53
C ALA A 391 -16.25 -0.63 -28.38
N ALA A 392 -15.17 -0.01 -27.93
CA ALA A 392 -15.22 1.10 -26.99
C ALA A 392 -15.60 2.41 -27.70
N VAL A 393 -15.14 2.56 -28.95
CA VAL A 393 -15.48 3.68 -29.84
C VAL A 393 -15.79 3.15 -31.23
N THR A 394 -16.94 3.54 -31.78
CA THR A 394 -17.23 3.38 -33.21
C THR A 394 -17.10 4.72 -33.93
N LEU A 395 -16.37 4.73 -35.05
CA LEU A 395 -16.19 5.88 -35.92
C LEU A 395 -16.93 5.63 -37.23
N ASP A 396 -18.02 6.37 -37.46
CA ASP A 396 -18.77 6.35 -38.72
C ASP A 396 -18.45 7.61 -39.53
N CYS A 397 -18.44 7.51 -40.86
CA CYS A 397 -18.30 8.68 -41.70
C CYS A 397 -19.54 9.61 -41.62
N GLY A 398 -20.71 9.13 -41.20
CA GLY A 398 -21.92 9.88 -40.83
C GLY A 398 -22.63 10.65 -41.97
N SER A 399 -21.93 11.51 -42.69
CA SER A 399 -22.44 12.32 -43.82
C SER A 399 -21.62 12.25 -45.10
N CYS A 400 -20.60 11.41 -45.12
CA CYS A 400 -19.81 11.19 -46.32
C CYS A 400 -20.68 10.68 -47.48
N ASP A 401 -20.24 10.96 -48.70
CA ASP A 401 -20.97 10.52 -49.87
C ASP A 401 -21.02 8.98 -49.93
N LEU A 402 -22.06 8.45 -50.57
CA LEU A 402 -22.16 7.02 -50.83
C LEU A 402 -20.91 6.57 -51.60
N ARG A 403 -20.22 5.51 -51.12
CA ARG A 403 -18.95 4.99 -51.68
C ARG A 403 -17.73 5.88 -51.45
N SER A 404 -17.63 6.49 -50.27
CA SER A 404 -16.42 7.25 -49.88
C SER A 404 -15.22 6.35 -49.55
N PHE A 405 -15.45 5.06 -49.24
CA PHE A 405 -14.44 4.09 -48.77
C PHE A 405 -13.74 4.55 -47.48
N PHE A 406 -14.52 5.11 -46.54
CA PHE A 406 -14.02 5.42 -45.20
C PHE A 406 -13.54 4.14 -44.52
N GLY A 407 -12.38 4.19 -43.87
CA GLY A 407 -11.77 3.01 -43.27
C GLY A 407 -10.94 2.17 -44.26
N GLU A 408 -10.70 2.62 -45.49
CA GLU A 408 -9.79 1.93 -46.41
C GLU A 408 -8.35 1.87 -45.87
N ARG A 409 -7.91 2.90 -45.15
CA ARG A 409 -6.64 2.91 -44.41
C ARG A 409 -6.76 3.63 -43.08
N SER A 410 -5.93 3.22 -42.14
CA SER A 410 -5.76 3.86 -40.84
C SER A 410 -4.28 3.98 -40.47
N ALA A 411 -3.98 4.91 -39.57
CA ALA A 411 -2.67 5.17 -38.99
C ALA A 411 -2.84 5.61 -37.54
N VAL A 412 -1.90 5.21 -36.68
CA VAL A 412 -1.93 5.46 -35.23
C VAL A 412 -0.59 6.07 -34.81
N GLY A 413 -0.60 7.09 -33.96
CA GLY A 413 0.60 7.79 -33.50
C GLY A 413 0.26 9.11 -32.79
N ASP A 414 1.21 9.73 -32.09
CA ASP A 414 1.02 11.07 -31.48
C ASP A 414 1.24 12.16 -32.53
N PHE A 415 0.15 12.58 -33.18
CA PHE A 415 0.20 13.56 -34.26
C PHE A 415 0.16 15.00 -33.75
N ASN A 416 -0.17 15.26 -32.47
CA ASN A 416 -0.24 16.62 -31.96
C ASN A 416 0.86 16.97 -30.93
N GLY A 417 1.68 15.99 -30.55
CA GLY A 417 2.78 16.12 -29.60
C GLY A 417 2.35 16.26 -28.15
N ASP A 418 1.14 15.81 -27.79
CA ASP A 418 0.62 15.88 -26.43
C ASP A 418 0.96 14.65 -25.57
N GLY A 419 1.61 13.65 -26.18
CA GLY A 419 2.01 12.40 -25.55
C GLY A 419 0.91 11.34 -25.53
N GLN A 420 -0.25 11.58 -26.15
CA GLN A 420 -1.32 10.60 -26.31
C GLN A 420 -1.35 10.09 -27.75
N VAL A 421 -1.84 8.86 -27.91
CA VAL A 421 -1.94 8.25 -29.22
C VAL A 421 -3.21 8.76 -29.92
N ASP A 422 -3.04 9.21 -31.16
CA ASP A 422 -4.09 9.69 -32.05
C ASP A 422 -4.41 8.68 -33.16
N LEU A 423 -5.56 8.86 -33.81
CA LEU A 423 -6.02 8.01 -34.91
C LEU A 423 -6.28 8.84 -36.18
N ALA A 424 -5.69 8.41 -37.30
CA ALA A 424 -6.03 8.89 -38.63
C ALA A 424 -6.76 7.81 -39.44
N VAL A 425 -7.87 8.16 -40.09
CA VAL A 425 -8.64 7.28 -40.97
C VAL A 425 -8.88 7.95 -42.33
N THR A 426 -8.79 7.21 -43.43
CA THR A 426 -9.03 7.78 -44.76
C THR A 426 -10.26 7.27 -45.48
N ALA A 427 -10.73 8.11 -46.39
CA ALA A 427 -11.76 7.83 -47.39
C ALA A 427 -11.26 8.27 -48.78
N HIS A 428 -11.03 7.33 -49.71
CA HIS A 428 -10.44 7.60 -51.04
C HIS A 428 -11.34 8.38 -52.00
N ASP A 429 -12.66 8.15 -51.99
CA ASP A 429 -13.63 8.75 -52.93
C ASP A 429 -14.63 9.68 -52.22
N ASP A 430 -14.19 10.37 -51.17
CA ASP A 430 -15.03 11.33 -50.46
C ASP A 430 -15.22 12.64 -51.28
N ARG A 431 -16.47 13.15 -51.29
CA ARG A 431 -16.90 14.37 -51.99
C ARG A 431 -17.26 15.50 -51.04
N TYR A 432 -16.62 15.58 -49.87
CA TYR A 432 -16.85 16.65 -48.90
C TYR A 432 -16.83 18.08 -49.51
N ASP A 433 -16.17 18.30 -50.67
CA ASP A 433 -16.07 19.60 -51.37
C ASP A 433 -16.43 19.64 -52.88
N ASP A 434 -17.29 18.74 -53.39
CA ASP A 434 -17.75 18.67 -54.80
C ASP A 434 -16.71 18.13 -55.83
N GLY A 435 -15.66 17.42 -55.41
CA GLY A 435 -14.76 16.65 -56.29
C GLY A 435 -14.19 15.42 -55.59
N ASP A 436 -14.10 14.29 -56.31
CA ASP A 436 -13.53 13.02 -55.80
C ASP A 436 -12.02 13.22 -55.50
N ARG A 437 -11.70 13.73 -54.31
CA ARG A 437 -10.33 14.14 -53.91
C ARG A 437 -9.71 13.24 -52.85
N GLY A 438 -10.52 12.46 -52.15
CA GLY A 438 -10.13 11.69 -50.98
C GLY A 438 -9.72 12.57 -49.78
N THR A 439 -9.97 12.04 -48.58
CA THR A 439 -9.90 12.79 -47.33
C THR A 439 -9.29 11.93 -46.22
N ALA A 440 -8.44 12.54 -45.38
CA ALA A 440 -7.99 11.96 -44.11
C ALA A 440 -8.60 12.72 -42.93
N PHE A 441 -9.11 11.96 -41.98
CA PHE A 441 -9.75 12.43 -40.75
C PHE A 441 -8.84 12.05 -39.59
N LEU A 442 -8.33 13.05 -38.86
CA LEU A 442 -7.49 12.84 -37.68
C LEU A 442 -8.33 13.13 -36.44
N PHE A 443 -8.23 12.23 -35.46
CA PHE A 443 -8.92 12.28 -34.18
C PHE A 443 -7.86 12.23 -33.08
N TYR A 444 -7.79 13.29 -32.29
CA TYR A 444 -6.81 13.38 -31.21
C TYR A 444 -7.28 12.64 -29.97
N GLY A 445 -6.36 11.88 -29.35
CA GLY A 445 -6.60 11.11 -28.14
C GLY A 445 -6.85 11.97 -26.90
N PRO A 446 -7.44 11.41 -25.83
CA PRO A 446 -7.95 10.05 -25.75
C PRO A 446 -9.38 9.95 -26.28
N LEU A 447 -9.67 8.89 -27.02
CA LEU A 447 -10.99 8.59 -27.57
C LEU A 447 -11.87 7.90 -26.52
N GLY A 448 -13.10 8.39 -26.30
CA GLY A 448 -13.94 7.89 -25.20
C GLY A 448 -15.44 7.83 -25.45
N ALA A 449 -15.88 8.11 -26.68
CA ALA A 449 -17.27 8.00 -27.12
C ALA A 449 -17.30 7.81 -28.63
N ASP A 450 -18.38 7.24 -29.16
CA ASP A 450 -18.61 7.12 -30.61
C ASP A 450 -18.48 8.48 -31.30
N LEU A 451 -17.76 8.49 -32.42
CA LEU A 451 -17.43 9.69 -33.20
C LEU A 451 -17.98 9.57 -34.62
N ASP A 452 -18.14 10.72 -35.27
CA ASP A 452 -18.29 10.77 -36.71
C ASP A 452 -17.24 11.65 -37.40
N ALA A 453 -17.24 11.67 -38.73
CA ALA A 453 -16.31 12.49 -39.51
C ALA A 453 -16.32 14.01 -39.19
N TYR A 454 -17.37 14.56 -38.56
CA TYR A 454 -17.39 15.96 -38.10
C TYR A 454 -16.71 16.18 -36.76
N ASP A 455 -16.50 15.12 -36.00
CA ASP A 455 -15.78 15.17 -34.74
C ASP A 455 -14.26 15.13 -34.95
N ALA A 456 -13.79 14.94 -36.18
CA ALA A 456 -12.37 14.99 -36.53
C ALA A 456 -11.76 16.37 -36.22
N ASP A 457 -10.62 16.36 -35.53
CA ASP A 457 -9.89 17.56 -35.15
C ASP A 457 -9.22 18.22 -36.37
N VAL A 458 -8.65 17.38 -37.25
CA VAL A 458 -7.99 17.82 -38.48
C VAL A 458 -8.54 17.07 -39.69
N LEU A 459 -8.77 17.83 -40.77
CA LEU A 459 -9.25 17.32 -42.06
C LEU A 459 -8.23 17.63 -43.15
N LEU A 460 -7.64 16.61 -43.75
CA LEU A 460 -6.68 16.76 -44.84
C LEU A 460 -7.29 16.26 -46.15
N THR A 461 -7.42 17.15 -47.12
CA THR A 461 -8.06 16.87 -48.42
C THR A 461 -7.03 16.71 -49.53
N GLY A 462 -7.26 15.75 -50.42
CA GLY A 462 -6.41 15.52 -51.59
C GLY A 462 -6.49 16.62 -52.66
N ILE A 463 -5.84 16.35 -53.80
CA ILE A 463 -5.72 17.28 -54.93
C ILE A 463 -6.75 16.91 -56.03
N GLN A 464 -7.36 17.91 -56.68
CA GLN A 464 -8.47 17.69 -57.63
C GLN A 464 -8.09 16.84 -58.85
N GLY A 465 -8.77 15.71 -59.06
CA GLY A 465 -8.89 15.07 -60.37
C GLY A 465 -8.31 13.68 -60.57
N ASP A 466 -8.00 12.93 -59.50
CA ASP A 466 -8.02 11.45 -59.40
C ASP A 466 -7.39 11.06 -58.04
N GLY A 467 -8.24 10.68 -57.07
CA GLY A 467 -8.00 9.87 -55.85
C GLY A 467 -6.76 10.16 -54.98
N ALA A 468 -6.95 10.68 -53.75
CA ALA A 468 -5.96 10.54 -52.69
C ALA A 468 -5.83 9.06 -52.29
N VAL A 469 -4.60 8.55 -52.18
CA VAL A 469 -4.32 7.21 -51.65
C VAL A 469 -3.89 7.38 -50.20
N GLY A 470 -4.59 6.71 -49.29
CA GLY A 470 -4.49 6.92 -47.85
C GLY A 470 -3.07 6.76 -47.27
N PRO A 471 -2.82 7.31 -46.08
CA PRO A 471 -1.50 7.50 -45.52
C PRO A 471 -0.81 6.16 -45.27
N ALA A 472 0.50 6.24 -45.25
CA ALA A 472 1.27 5.41 -44.35
C ALA A 472 1.73 6.28 -43.17
N VAL A 473 1.84 5.62 -42.02
CA VAL A 473 2.41 6.21 -40.80
C VAL A 473 3.82 6.70 -41.11
N ALA A 474 4.14 7.92 -40.70
CA ALA A 474 5.50 8.26 -40.33
C ALA A 474 5.53 8.45 -38.81
N GLY A 475 6.59 7.95 -38.19
CA GLY A 475 7.03 8.51 -36.91
C GLY A 475 7.58 9.92 -37.12
N ASP A 476 8.36 10.39 -36.17
CA ASP A 476 9.08 11.67 -36.27
C ASP A 476 10.23 11.52 -37.31
N VAL A 477 10.00 12.01 -38.52
CA VAL A 477 10.97 11.99 -39.63
C VAL A 477 11.65 13.34 -39.83
N ASP A 478 11.25 14.39 -39.13
CA ASP A 478 11.89 15.72 -39.22
C ASP A 478 12.61 16.20 -37.95
N ASP A 479 12.66 15.35 -36.91
CA ASP A 479 13.35 15.50 -35.62
C ASP A 479 12.77 16.67 -34.79
N ASP A 480 11.45 16.88 -34.85
CA ASP A 480 10.76 17.91 -34.07
C ASP A 480 10.05 17.40 -32.81
N GLY A 481 9.99 16.07 -32.65
CA GLY A 481 9.36 15.36 -31.54
C GLY A 481 7.88 15.06 -31.71
N VAL A 482 7.29 15.36 -32.87
CA VAL A 482 5.90 15.02 -33.24
C VAL A 482 5.93 14.01 -34.39
N ALA A 483 4.93 13.14 -34.50
CA ALA A 483 4.86 12.20 -35.62
C ALA A 483 4.25 12.87 -36.87
N GLU A 484 4.86 12.65 -38.04
CA GLU A 484 4.33 13.13 -39.31
C GLU A 484 3.33 12.16 -39.95
N LEU A 485 2.42 12.68 -40.78
CA LEU A 485 1.65 11.84 -41.69
C LEU A 485 2.24 11.88 -43.10
N VAL A 486 2.52 10.70 -43.67
CA VAL A 486 3.04 10.57 -45.02
C VAL A 486 1.96 10.07 -45.98
N PHE A 487 1.63 10.90 -46.97
CA PHE A 487 0.60 10.61 -47.97
C PHE A 487 1.21 10.37 -49.34
N ALA A 488 0.75 9.30 -50.01
CA ALA A 488 0.98 9.10 -51.43
C ALA A 488 -0.18 9.73 -52.23
N VAL A 489 0.11 10.79 -52.99
CA VAL A 489 -0.90 11.48 -53.80
C VAL A 489 -0.64 11.25 -55.28
N VAL A 490 -1.67 10.82 -56.00
CA VAL A 490 -1.61 10.61 -57.45
C VAL A 490 -1.81 11.96 -58.16
N ASP A 491 -0.74 12.54 -58.70
CA ASP A 491 -0.86 13.68 -59.61
C ASP A 491 -0.86 13.18 -61.06
N ALA A 492 -2.04 13.13 -61.68
CA ALA A 492 -2.25 12.70 -63.07
C ALA A 492 -1.45 13.51 -64.11
N SER A 493 -0.90 14.68 -63.74
CA SER A 493 -0.14 15.57 -64.62
C SER A 493 1.37 15.59 -64.37
N ALA A 494 1.84 15.17 -63.18
CA ALA A 494 3.25 15.18 -62.78
C ALA A 494 3.85 13.80 -62.39
N GLY A 495 3.01 12.76 -62.21
CA GLY A 495 3.38 11.49 -61.58
C GLY A 495 3.08 11.52 -60.07
N ASN A 496 3.03 10.36 -59.42
CA ASN A 496 2.77 10.29 -57.97
C ASN A 496 3.81 11.08 -57.16
N ALA A 497 3.35 11.72 -56.08
CA ALA A 497 4.18 12.47 -55.15
C ALA A 497 3.92 12.00 -53.72
N ILE A 498 4.97 12.06 -52.89
CA ILE A 498 4.87 11.78 -51.46
C ILE A 498 4.83 13.11 -50.72
N HIS A 499 3.83 13.30 -49.88
CA HIS A 499 3.63 14.49 -49.08
C HIS A 499 3.85 14.15 -47.61
N VAL A 500 4.81 14.81 -46.96
CA VAL A 500 5.03 14.70 -45.52
C VAL A 500 4.34 15.88 -44.87
N VAL A 501 3.34 15.59 -44.06
CA VAL A 501 2.50 16.57 -43.38
C VAL A 501 2.83 16.51 -41.90
N ASP A 502 3.33 17.62 -41.38
CA ASP A 502 3.50 17.89 -39.94
C ASP A 502 2.19 17.57 -39.21
N GLY A 503 2.26 16.78 -38.14
CA GLY A 503 1.08 16.35 -37.39
C GLY A 503 0.29 17.51 -36.77
N THR A 504 0.95 18.66 -36.52
CA THR A 504 0.31 19.89 -36.02
C THR A 504 -0.39 20.71 -37.11
N ALA A 505 -0.43 20.20 -38.35
CA ALA A 505 -1.05 20.89 -39.47
C ALA A 505 -2.54 21.19 -39.22
N ALA A 506 -2.94 22.42 -39.53
CA ALA A 506 -4.35 22.79 -39.54
C ALA A 506 -5.08 22.16 -40.73
N SER A 507 -6.39 21.93 -40.59
CA SER A 507 -7.24 21.39 -41.67
C SER A 507 -7.06 22.15 -42.98
N GLY A 508 -6.87 21.42 -44.08
CA GLY A 508 -6.42 21.99 -45.35
C GLY A 508 -6.27 20.96 -46.47
N SER A 509 -5.51 21.34 -47.50
CA SER A 509 -5.14 20.41 -48.56
C SER A 509 -3.77 19.83 -48.30
N VAL A 510 -3.56 18.55 -48.60
CA VAL A 510 -2.23 17.90 -48.57
C VAL A 510 -1.23 18.56 -49.54
N SER A 511 -1.72 19.37 -50.49
CA SER A 511 -0.84 20.19 -51.35
C SER A 511 -0.13 21.32 -50.59
N ASP A 512 -0.59 21.68 -49.40
CA ASP A 512 0.05 22.64 -48.50
C ASP A 512 1.05 21.95 -47.53
N ALA A 513 1.35 20.66 -47.74
CA ALA A 513 2.29 19.88 -46.94
C ALA A 513 3.66 20.57 -46.77
N ALA A 514 4.30 20.32 -45.61
CA ALA A 514 5.61 20.85 -45.28
C ALA A 514 6.69 20.40 -46.28
N VAL A 515 6.67 19.11 -46.63
CA VAL A 515 7.60 18.51 -47.58
C VAL A 515 6.86 17.75 -48.69
N THR A 516 7.41 17.81 -49.90
CA THR A 516 6.93 17.04 -51.05
C THR A 516 8.08 16.38 -51.79
N LEU A 517 8.06 15.06 -51.89
CA LEU A 517 9.02 14.25 -52.65
C LEU A 517 8.37 13.80 -53.96
N SER A 518 8.82 14.43 -55.05
CA SER A 518 8.22 14.25 -56.37
C SER A 518 8.86 13.12 -57.18
N GLY A 519 8.02 12.33 -57.84
CA GLY A 519 8.47 11.38 -58.85
C GLY A 519 8.98 12.05 -60.13
N ALA A 520 9.90 11.39 -60.86
CA ALA A 520 10.17 11.74 -62.25
C ALA A 520 9.00 11.28 -63.15
N ALA A 521 8.72 11.98 -64.25
CA ALA A 521 7.68 11.54 -65.21
C ALA A 521 7.91 10.07 -65.64
N GLY A 522 7.03 9.15 -65.18
CA GLY A 522 7.13 7.71 -65.44
C GLY A 522 7.49 6.81 -64.25
N VAL A 523 7.57 7.31 -63.00
CA VAL A 523 7.50 6.46 -61.80
C VAL A 523 6.04 6.21 -61.41
N ALA A 524 5.31 5.47 -62.25
CA ALA A 524 3.95 5.05 -61.88
C ALA A 524 3.99 4.34 -60.51
N GLU A 525 2.94 4.53 -59.71
CA GLU A 525 2.75 3.90 -58.39
C GLU A 525 3.83 4.17 -57.31
N ALA A 526 4.58 5.28 -57.37
CA ALA A 526 5.36 5.70 -56.20
C ALA A 526 4.43 5.93 -54.99
N GLY A 527 4.80 5.37 -53.84
CA GLY A 527 4.00 5.35 -52.62
C GLY A 527 3.07 4.14 -52.48
N ALA A 528 3.23 3.09 -53.31
CA ALA A 528 2.47 1.84 -53.16
C ALA A 528 2.82 1.11 -51.84
N GLY A 529 4.10 1.07 -51.50
CA GLY A 529 4.62 0.71 -50.18
C GLY A 529 5.27 1.92 -49.53
N LEU A 530 5.04 2.11 -48.24
CA LEU A 530 5.60 3.21 -47.46
C LEU A 530 5.89 2.69 -46.05
N ALA A 531 7.06 3.03 -45.53
CA ALA A 531 7.44 2.78 -44.15
C ALA A 531 8.24 3.99 -43.64
N ALA A 532 7.97 4.44 -42.41
CA ALA A 532 8.67 5.57 -41.83
C ALA A 532 8.70 5.51 -40.30
N GLY A 533 9.60 6.29 -39.70
CA GLY A 533 9.72 6.49 -38.24
C GLY A 533 10.75 5.60 -37.53
N MET A 534 11.36 4.63 -38.22
CA MET A 534 12.51 3.90 -37.71
C MET A 534 13.81 4.44 -38.31
N ASP A 535 14.89 4.40 -37.53
CA ASP A 535 16.23 4.83 -37.93
C ASP A 535 16.95 3.72 -38.70
N LEU A 536 17.02 3.86 -40.02
CA LEU A 536 17.60 2.86 -40.94
C LEU A 536 19.07 3.13 -41.23
N ASP A 537 19.69 4.18 -40.64
CA ASP A 537 21.10 4.52 -40.85
C ASP A 537 21.93 4.78 -39.58
N GLY A 538 21.29 4.74 -38.41
CA GLY A 538 21.85 4.78 -37.06
C GLY A 538 22.20 6.19 -36.57
N ASP A 539 21.57 7.22 -37.12
CA ASP A 539 21.81 8.61 -36.72
C ASP A 539 20.90 9.12 -35.59
N GLY A 540 19.89 8.33 -35.23
CA GLY A 540 18.91 8.59 -34.17
C GLY A 540 17.64 9.30 -34.64
N VAL A 541 17.47 9.57 -35.94
CA VAL A 541 16.28 10.21 -36.51
C VAL A 541 15.48 9.19 -37.33
N GLY A 542 14.15 9.31 -37.35
CA GLY A 542 13.31 8.45 -38.18
C GLY A 542 13.52 8.67 -39.68
N ASP A 543 13.60 7.57 -40.44
CA ASP A 543 13.77 7.61 -41.89
C ASP A 543 12.46 7.39 -42.64
N LEU A 544 12.49 7.57 -43.97
CA LEU A 544 11.36 7.29 -44.86
C LEU A 544 11.78 6.39 -46.04
N ALA A 545 11.13 5.23 -46.15
CA ALA A 545 11.26 4.32 -47.28
C ALA A 545 10.00 4.36 -48.18
N VAL A 546 10.20 4.63 -49.47
CA VAL A 546 9.14 4.78 -50.49
C VAL A 546 9.29 3.70 -51.56
N GLY A 547 8.33 2.79 -51.61
CA GLY A 547 8.19 1.78 -52.66
C GLY A 547 7.55 2.33 -53.94
N ALA A 548 8.07 1.88 -55.09
CA ALA A 548 7.58 2.23 -56.41
C ALA A 548 7.70 1.01 -57.35
N PRO A 549 6.72 0.08 -57.33
CA PRO A 549 6.77 -1.20 -58.05
C PRO A 549 6.89 -1.05 -59.57
N ASP A 550 6.30 0.01 -60.13
CA ASP A 550 6.36 0.33 -61.55
C ASP A 550 7.60 1.16 -61.95
N ALA A 551 8.45 1.54 -60.98
CA ALA A 551 9.64 2.32 -61.28
C ALA A 551 10.71 1.49 -62.01
N GLY A 552 11.05 1.91 -63.23
CA GLY A 552 12.01 1.20 -64.06
C GLY A 552 11.38 -0.03 -64.71
N SER A 553 12.05 -1.18 -64.67
CA SER A 553 11.51 -2.43 -65.22
C SER A 553 11.23 -3.49 -64.16
N SER A 554 11.69 -3.30 -62.93
CA SER A 554 11.71 -4.30 -61.86
C SER A 554 11.21 -3.78 -60.52
N GLY A 555 10.79 -2.51 -60.44
CA GLY A 555 10.45 -1.82 -59.20
C GLY A 555 11.67 -1.27 -58.44
N LYS A 556 11.41 -0.33 -57.54
CA LYS A 556 12.41 0.34 -56.71
C LYS A 556 11.88 0.67 -55.32
N VAL A 557 12.81 0.81 -54.37
CA VAL A 557 12.58 1.47 -53.08
C VAL A 557 13.56 2.63 -52.93
N TYR A 558 13.06 3.79 -52.51
CA TYR A 558 13.82 5.00 -52.25
C TYR A 558 13.85 5.24 -50.74
N VAL A 559 15.03 5.32 -50.13
CA VAL A 559 15.18 5.56 -48.68
C VAL A 559 15.80 6.94 -48.48
N PHE A 560 15.12 7.77 -47.70
CA PHE A 560 15.54 9.10 -47.29
C PHE A 560 15.91 9.03 -45.82
N SER A 561 17.15 9.39 -45.51
CA SER A 561 17.57 9.55 -44.13
C SER A 561 16.94 10.80 -43.52
N GLY A 562 16.51 10.74 -42.27
CA GLY A 562 16.07 11.89 -41.50
C GLY A 562 17.21 12.89 -41.23
N PRO A 563 16.90 14.11 -40.79
CA PRO A 563 15.58 14.74 -40.81
C PRO A 563 15.15 15.16 -42.22
N ILE A 564 13.87 14.95 -42.55
CA ILE A 564 13.28 15.26 -43.86
C ILE A 564 12.59 16.63 -43.81
N ASP A 565 13.37 17.71 -43.94
CA ASP A 565 12.90 19.10 -43.78
C ASP A 565 12.72 19.87 -45.12
N ALA A 566 12.95 19.21 -46.26
CA ALA A 566 12.98 19.86 -47.57
C ALA A 566 12.38 19.04 -48.71
N SER A 567 11.53 19.68 -49.52
CA SER A 567 10.98 19.10 -50.76
C SER A 567 12.09 18.74 -51.77
N GLY A 568 11.88 17.63 -52.48
CA GLY A 568 12.88 17.04 -53.38
C GLY A 568 12.28 16.14 -54.45
N ALA A 569 13.15 15.38 -55.11
CA ALA A 569 12.75 14.32 -56.04
C ALA A 569 13.15 12.95 -55.52
N LEU A 570 12.35 11.91 -55.77
CA LEU A 570 12.62 10.53 -55.35
C LEU A 570 14.00 10.03 -55.81
N GLY A 571 14.47 10.46 -56.98
CA GLY A 571 15.81 10.11 -57.48
C GLY A 571 16.99 10.72 -56.70
N GLN A 572 16.73 11.52 -55.67
CA GLN A 572 17.74 12.12 -54.78
C GLN A 572 17.84 11.41 -53.43
N ALA A 573 17.07 10.36 -53.20
CA ALA A 573 17.13 9.53 -52.00
C ALA A 573 18.56 9.06 -51.68
N ASP A 574 18.88 8.95 -50.40
CA ASP A 574 20.19 8.55 -49.88
C ASP A 574 20.54 7.11 -50.25
N ALA A 575 19.52 6.23 -50.26
CA ALA A 575 19.62 4.89 -50.83
C ALA A 575 18.52 4.61 -51.87
N ILE A 576 18.90 3.90 -52.94
CA ILE A 576 17.96 3.41 -53.95
C ILE A 576 18.20 1.92 -54.16
N LEU A 577 17.22 1.11 -53.76
CA LEU A 577 17.18 -0.33 -54.00
C LEU A 577 16.43 -0.61 -55.30
N THR A 578 16.94 -1.55 -56.10
CA THR A 578 16.32 -1.93 -57.38
C THR A 578 15.97 -3.41 -57.42
N GLY A 579 14.82 -3.75 -58.00
CA GLY A 579 14.39 -5.14 -58.17
C GLY A 579 15.34 -5.94 -59.06
N ALA A 580 15.49 -7.23 -58.75
CA ALA A 580 16.50 -8.11 -59.33
C ALA A 580 16.20 -8.48 -60.80
N VAL A 581 14.91 -8.68 -61.14
CA VAL A 581 14.45 -9.11 -62.46
C VAL A 581 13.29 -8.23 -62.95
N THR A 582 13.22 -8.05 -64.27
CA THR A 582 12.12 -7.31 -64.91
C THR A 582 10.76 -7.92 -64.58
N GLY A 583 9.83 -7.11 -64.07
CA GLY A 583 8.47 -7.49 -63.67
C GLY A 583 8.38 -8.08 -62.27
N ASP A 584 9.38 -7.87 -61.41
CA ASP A 584 9.34 -8.31 -60.01
C ASP A 584 8.42 -7.44 -59.13
N ASP A 585 8.09 -6.23 -59.58
CA ASP A 585 7.23 -5.27 -58.88
C ASP A 585 7.76 -4.96 -57.45
N LEU A 586 9.09 -4.79 -57.31
CA LEU A 586 9.73 -4.49 -56.03
C LEU A 586 9.22 -3.18 -55.42
N GLY A 587 8.85 -3.22 -54.14
CA GLY A 587 8.35 -2.07 -53.39
C GLY A 587 6.83 -1.95 -53.43
N VAL A 588 6.11 -3.03 -53.80
CA VAL A 588 4.65 -3.12 -53.66
C VAL A 588 4.20 -3.00 -52.20
N ARG A 589 5.05 -3.46 -51.27
CA ARG A 589 5.00 -3.18 -49.83
C ARG A 589 6.42 -3.00 -49.32
N VAL A 590 6.54 -2.14 -48.32
CA VAL A 590 7.77 -1.90 -47.57
C VAL A 590 7.35 -1.83 -46.11
N SER A 591 8.07 -2.55 -45.25
CA SER A 591 7.88 -2.51 -43.80
C SER A 591 9.24 -2.21 -43.17
N ALA A 592 9.30 -1.17 -42.35
CA ALA A 592 10.43 -0.97 -41.45
C ALA A 592 10.25 -1.92 -40.28
N GLN A 593 11.33 -2.55 -39.86
CA GLN A 593 11.34 -3.57 -38.83
C GLN A 593 12.37 -3.21 -37.76
N PRO A 594 12.18 -3.68 -36.51
CA PRO A 594 13.26 -3.71 -35.54
C PRO A 594 14.49 -4.43 -36.10
N ASP A 595 15.62 -4.28 -35.44
CA ASP A 595 16.89 -4.93 -35.80
C ASP A 595 16.75 -6.47 -35.77
N HIS A 596 16.71 -7.11 -36.94
CA HIS A 596 16.55 -8.56 -37.05
C HIS A 596 17.88 -9.33 -37.08
N ASP A 597 19.02 -8.63 -37.18
CA ASP A 597 20.34 -9.28 -37.22
C ASP A 597 21.28 -8.89 -36.08
N GLY A 598 20.78 -8.09 -35.13
CA GLY A 598 21.43 -7.72 -33.88
C GLY A 598 22.58 -6.74 -34.08
N ASP A 599 22.61 -6.00 -35.18
CA ASP A 599 23.70 -5.08 -35.53
C ASP A 599 23.50 -3.63 -35.06
N GLY A 600 22.34 -3.35 -34.49
CA GLY A 600 21.90 -2.10 -33.87
C GLY A 600 21.18 -1.14 -34.81
N TYR A 601 20.82 -1.55 -36.03
CA TYR A 601 20.11 -0.73 -37.00
C TYR A 601 18.75 -1.35 -37.33
N ALA A 602 17.73 -0.51 -37.56
CA ALA A 602 16.46 -1.02 -38.05
C ALA A 602 16.58 -1.56 -39.48
N ASP A 603 15.74 -2.54 -39.79
CA ASP A 603 15.80 -3.29 -41.04
C ASP A 603 14.60 -3.01 -41.95
N LEU A 604 14.72 -3.41 -43.23
CA LEU A 604 13.60 -3.34 -44.18
C LEU A 604 13.19 -4.72 -44.69
N LEU A 605 11.89 -5.01 -44.61
CA LEU A 605 11.26 -6.05 -45.42
C LEU A 605 10.60 -5.44 -46.64
N ILE A 606 10.97 -5.95 -47.82
CA ILE A 606 10.53 -5.40 -49.10
C ILE A 606 9.86 -6.49 -49.93
N GLY A 607 8.60 -6.25 -50.30
CA GLY A 607 7.81 -7.13 -51.15
C GLY A 607 8.09 -6.91 -52.64
N ALA A 608 8.19 -8.01 -53.38
CA ALA A 608 8.27 -8.08 -54.83
C ALA A 608 7.24 -9.11 -55.35
N SER A 609 5.96 -8.72 -55.37
CA SER A 609 4.85 -9.66 -55.63
C SER A 609 4.80 -10.16 -57.08
N GLY A 610 5.43 -9.45 -58.02
CA GLY A 610 5.57 -9.83 -59.42
C GLY A 610 6.57 -10.97 -59.66
N ALA A 611 7.50 -11.17 -58.72
CA ALA A 611 8.60 -12.12 -58.85
C ALA A 611 8.12 -13.58 -59.05
N LEU A 612 8.96 -14.37 -59.73
CA LEU A 612 8.77 -15.82 -59.91
C LEU A 612 7.40 -16.21 -60.52
N SER A 613 6.97 -15.52 -61.58
CA SER A 613 5.62 -15.70 -62.17
C SER A 613 4.50 -15.36 -61.19
N ARG A 614 4.67 -14.25 -60.46
CA ARG A 614 3.78 -13.78 -59.40
C ARG A 614 3.64 -14.74 -58.21
N ALA A 615 4.63 -15.61 -57.98
CA ALA A 615 4.67 -16.31 -56.69
C ALA A 615 4.99 -15.31 -55.57
N GLY A 616 5.76 -14.27 -55.89
CA GLY A 616 6.17 -13.24 -54.95
C GLY A 616 7.46 -13.60 -54.22
N THR A 617 8.17 -12.57 -53.77
CA THR A 617 9.38 -12.70 -52.95
C THR A 617 9.43 -11.54 -51.95
N VAL A 618 9.82 -11.84 -50.72
CA VAL A 618 10.13 -10.85 -49.69
C VAL A 618 11.63 -10.87 -49.42
N TYR A 619 12.22 -9.69 -49.33
CA TYR A 619 13.64 -9.49 -49.05
C TYR A 619 13.79 -8.83 -47.69
N LEU A 620 14.53 -9.45 -46.77
CA LEU A 620 15.08 -8.76 -45.60
C LEU A 620 16.34 -8.02 -46.02
N VAL A 621 16.41 -6.71 -45.77
CA VAL A 621 17.54 -5.85 -46.10
C VAL A 621 18.01 -5.17 -44.82
N PRO A 622 19.13 -5.63 -44.25
CA PRO A 622 19.62 -5.06 -43.01
C PRO A 622 20.11 -3.63 -43.14
N GLY A 623 19.97 -2.88 -42.04
CA GLY A 623 20.60 -1.59 -41.86
C GLY A 623 22.14 -1.66 -41.84
N PRO A 624 22.84 -0.52 -41.90
CA PRO A 624 22.37 0.70 -42.53
C PRO A 624 22.14 0.52 -44.04
N ILE A 625 21.02 1.02 -44.55
CA ILE A 625 20.56 0.73 -45.92
C ILE A 625 21.46 1.39 -46.98
N ARG A 626 21.82 0.65 -48.03
CA ARG A 626 22.69 1.12 -49.12
C ARG A 626 22.09 0.90 -50.51
N SER A 627 22.36 1.83 -51.42
CA SER A 627 21.97 1.72 -52.82
C SER A 627 22.50 0.44 -53.48
N GLY A 628 21.64 -0.30 -54.18
CA GLY A 628 22.04 -1.57 -54.78
C GLY A 628 20.90 -2.41 -55.37
N ASP A 629 21.28 -3.60 -55.85
CA ASP A 629 20.31 -4.64 -56.20
C ASP A 629 19.81 -5.29 -54.91
N VAL A 630 18.48 -5.37 -54.73
CA VAL A 630 17.88 -5.87 -53.49
C VAL A 630 18.31 -7.30 -53.16
N SER A 631 18.51 -8.15 -54.18
CA SER A 631 18.90 -9.55 -53.97
C SER A 631 20.33 -9.71 -53.48
N ALA A 632 21.19 -8.71 -53.75
CA ALA A 632 22.57 -8.68 -53.27
C ALA A 632 22.70 -8.01 -51.90
N ALA A 633 21.72 -7.17 -51.52
CA ALA A 633 21.66 -6.50 -50.22
C ALA A 633 21.00 -7.37 -49.13
N SER A 634 20.38 -8.47 -49.53
CA SER A 634 19.50 -9.26 -48.67
C SER A 634 20.14 -10.60 -48.24
N PRO A 635 20.41 -10.83 -46.94
CA PRO A 635 20.90 -12.11 -46.43
C PRO A 635 19.82 -13.19 -46.38
N ALA A 636 18.54 -12.79 -46.30
CA ALA A 636 17.39 -13.69 -46.24
C ALA A 636 16.31 -13.32 -47.27
N GLN A 637 15.85 -14.32 -48.03
CA GLN A 637 14.81 -14.14 -49.04
C GLN A 637 13.74 -15.22 -48.90
N ILE A 638 12.48 -14.81 -48.82
CA ILE A 638 11.34 -15.72 -48.68
C ILE A 638 10.53 -15.71 -49.97
N THR A 639 10.33 -16.89 -50.56
CA THR A 639 9.62 -17.03 -51.84
C THR A 639 8.25 -17.68 -51.69
N GLY A 640 7.27 -17.21 -52.47
CA GLY A 640 5.94 -17.82 -52.50
C GLY A 640 5.96 -19.28 -52.99
N ALA A 641 5.01 -20.08 -52.51
CA ALA A 641 4.99 -21.52 -52.77
C ALA A 641 4.51 -21.87 -54.19
N ARG A 642 3.62 -21.07 -54.78
CA ARG A 642 2.99 -21.30 -56.09
C ARG A 642 2.90 -20.01 -56.89
N SER A 643 2.80 -20.16 -58.22
CA SER A 643 2.58 -19.02 -59.11
C SER A 643 1.24 -18.33 -58.81
N SER A 644 1.24 -17.00 -58.80
CA SER A 644 0.09 -16.14 -58.49
C SER A 644 -0.33 -16.08 -57.02
N ASP A 645 0.49 -16.59 -56.09
CA ASP A 645 0.31 -16.39 -54.65
C ASP A 645 0.53 -14.91 -54.24
N CYS A 646 1.35 -14.17 -54.99
CA CYS A 646 1.66 -12.75 -54.76
C CYS A 646 2.20 -12.44 -53.35
N LEU A 647 3.03 -13.34 -52.78
CA LEU A 647 3.70 -13.12 -51.49
C LEU A 647 4.47 -11.79 -51.50
N GLY A 648 4.40 -11.05 -50.39
CA GLY A 648 4.98 -9.71 -50.27
C GLY A 648 3.99 -8.58 -50.56
N GLU A 649 2.71 -8.87 -50.78
CA GLU A 649 1.65 -7.86 -50.74
C GLU A 649 1.15 -7.56 -49.32
N VAL A 650 1.44 -8.42 -48.34
CA VAL A 650 1.13 -8.18 -46.91
C VAL A 650 2.34 -8.63 -46.12
N ILE A 651 2.91 -7.69 -45.36
CA ILE A 651 4.08 -7.88 -44.49
C ILE A 651 3.70 -7.18 -43.18
N ALA A 652 3.91 -7.86 -42.05
CA ALA A 652 3.80 -7.28 -40.73
C ALA A 652 5.00 -7.73 -39.90
N ASP A 653 5.42 -6.83 -39.01
CA ASP A 653 6.20 -7.21 -37.84
C ASP A 653 5.36 -8.18 -37.00
N ALA A 654 5.97 -9.24 -36.49
CA ALA A 654 5.32 -10.16 -35.55
C ALA A 654 5.86 -10.02 -34.12
N GLY A 655 6.81 -9.11 -33.87
CA GLY A 655 7.46 -9.01 -32.55
C GLY A 655 8.24 -10.29 -32.25
N ASP A 656 8.54 -10.55 -30.98
CA ASP A 656 9.12 -11.82 -30.56
C ASP A 656 7.99 -12.76 -30.12
N MET A 657 7.52 -13.61 -31.03
CA MET A 657 6.39 -14.52 -30.78
C MET A 657 6.85 -15.80 -30.07
N ASN A 658 8.14 -16.13 -30.05
CA ASN A 658 8.68 -17.35 -29.43
C ASN A 658 9.57 -17.10 -28.21
N GLY A 659 9.75 -15.85 -27.80
CA GLY A 659 10.49 -15.44 -26.62
C GLY A 659 12.00 -15.57 -26.76
N ASP A 660 12.54 -15.65 -27.99
CA ASP A 660 13.97 -15.89 -28.22
C ASP A 660 14.83 -14.62 -28.28
N GLY A 661 14.20 -13.46 -28.16
CA GLY A 661 14.82 -12.14 -28.21
C GLY A 661 15.09 -11.63 -29.62
N ASP A 662 14.89 -12.43 -30.67
CA ASP A 662 15.01 -12.02 -32.06
C ASP A 662 13.62 -11.68 -32.64
N PRO A 663 13.45 -10.56 -33.37
CA PRO A 663 12.17 -10.23 -33.99
C PRO A 663 11.73 -11.23 -35.07
N ASP A 664 10.44 -11.52 -35.08
CA ASP A 664 9.76 -12.42 -36.00
C ASP A 664 9.01 -11.69 -37.12
N VAL A 665 8.73 -12.43 -38.18
CA VAL A 665 8.08 -11.88 -39.38
C VAL A 665 6.81 -12.63 -39.74
N ALA A 666 5.71 -11.88 -39.92
CA ALA A 666 4.47 -12.38 -40.47
C ALA A 666 4.26 -11.97 -41.94
N LEU A 667 4.00 -12.95 -42.81
CA LEU A 667 3.69 -12.76 -44.23
C LEU A 667 2.30 -13.27 -44.59
N GLY A 668 1.49 -12.41 -45.21
CA GLY A 668 0.13 -12.73 -45.64
C GLY A 668 0.04 -12.98 -47.14
N LEU A 669 -0.89 -13.85 -47.55
CA LEU A 669 -1.29 -13.98 -48.94
C LEU A 669 -2.57 -13.18 -49.18
N SER A 670 -2.42 -12.05 -49.86
CA SER A 670 -3.53 -11.19 -50.25
C SER A 670 -4.59 -12.00 -51.02
N ALA A 671 -5.84 -11.89 -50.56
CA ALA A 671 -7.01 -12.51 -51.16
C ALA A 671 -7.37 -11.81 -52.48
N SER A 672 -6.55 -11.96 -53.51
CA SER A 672 -6.90 -11.47 -54.84
C SER A 672 -8.23 -12.09 -55.28
N ILE A 673 -9.00 -11.37 -56.11
CA ILE A 673 -10.32 -11.76 -56.65
C ILE A 673 -10.40 -13.19 -57.25
N ASN A 674 -9.26 -13.83 -57.56
CA ASN A 674 -9.15 -15.18 -58.10
C ASN A 674 -8.67 -16.25 -57.09
N TYR A 675 -8.17 -15.85 -55.90
CA TYR A 675 -7.54 -16.70 -54.88
C TYR A 675 -8.01 -16.30 -53.48
N ARG A 676 -9.33 -16.34 -53.27
CA ARG A 676 -10.00 -15.95 -52.02
C ARG A 676 -9.66 -16.80 -50.79
N THR A 677 -8.77 -17.79 -50.90
CA THR A 677 -8.43 -18.68 -49.79
C THR A 677 -7.62 -17.92 -48.72
N GLY A 678 -6.56 -17.22 -49.10
CA GLY A 678 -5.66 -16.57 -48.13
C GLY A 678 -4.79 -17.57 -47.35
N ALA A 679 -3.81 -17.04 -46.61
CA ALA A 679 -2.98 -17.74 -45.61
C ALA A 679 -2.09 -16.71 -44.90
N ALA A 680 -1.64 -17.04 -43.69
CA ALA A 680 -0.56 -16.32 -43.01
C ALA A 680 0.59 -17.27 -42.68
N TYR A 681 1.81 -16.76 -42.72
CA TYR A 681 3.05 -17.47 -42.43
C TYR A 681 3.86 -16.67 -41.43
N VAL A 682 4.20 -17.26 -40.29
CA VAL A 682 5.09 -16.65 -39.29
C VAL A 682 6.43 -17.37 -39.36
N PHE A 683 7.50 -16.59 -39.46
CA PHE A 683 8.88 -17.06 -39.46
C PHE A 683 9.56 -16.54 -38.22
N PHE A 684 10.13 -17.45 -37.43
CA PHE A 684 10.88 -17.06 -36.25
C PHE A 684 12.26 -16.51 -36.63
N GLY A 685 12.67 -15.45 -35.94
CA GLY A 685 13.97 -14.83 -36.06
C GLY A 685 15.11 -15.79 -35.65
N PRO A 686 16.37 -15.46 -35.99
CA PRO A 686 16.79 -14.49 -37.00
C PRO A 686 16.73 -15.12 -38.40
N LEU A 687 16.22 -14.37 -39.39
CA LEU A 687 16.04 -14.90 -40.74
C LEU A 687 17.36 -15.01 -41.51
N SER A 688 17.62 -16.15 -42.15
CA SER A 688 18.79 -16.30 -43.02
C SER A 688 18.59 -17.24 -44.21
N GLY A 689 19.26 -16.91 -45.32
CA GLY A 689 19.33 -17.78 -46.50
C GLY A 689 18.11 -17.72 -47.42
N ALA A 690 17.86 -18.81 -48.13
CA ALA A 690 16.79 -18.89 -49.12
C ALA A 690 15.63 -19.76 -48.58
N LEU A 691 14.56 -19.09 -48.17
CA LEU A 691 13.38 -19.66 -47.55
C LEU A 691 12.19 -19.69 -48.54
N ARG A 692 11.19 -20.48 -48.20
CA ARG A 692 9.90 -20.56 -48.89
C ARG A 692 8.78 -20.37 -47.89
N ALA A 693 7.62 -19.94 -48.37
CA ALA A 693 6.41 -19.87 -47.54
C ALA A 693 6.11 -21.16 -46.76
N GLY A 694 6.43 -22.34 -47.31
CA GLY A 694 6.25 -23.62 -46.63
C GLY A 694 7.35 -24.00 -45.63
N ASP A 695 8.38 -23.18 -45.47
CA ASP A 695 9.43 -23.33 -44.46
C ASP A 695 9.11 -22.49 -43.20
N ALA A 696 7.96 -21.81 -43.16
CA ALA A 696 7.48 -21.05 -42.02
C ALA A 696 7.30 -21.93 -40.77
N ASP A 697 7.69 -21.40 -39.61
CA ASP A 697 7.58 -22.06 -38.31
C ASP A 697 6.12 -22.22 -37.90
N GLN A 698 5.29 -21.22 -38.23
CA GLN A 698 3.84 -21.32 -38.15
C GLN A 698 3.16 -21.01 -39.49
N THR A 699 2.12 -21.77 -39.81
CA THR A 699 1.25 -21.50 -40.95
C THR A 699 -0.20 -21.47 -40.49
N VAL A 700 -0.87 -20.35 -40.70
CA VAL A 700 -2.29 -20.18 -40.40
C VAL A 700 -3.08 -20.44 -41.67
N SER A 701 -3.84 -21.53 -41.66
CA SER A 701 -4.65 -21.95 -42.80
C SER A 701 -6.09 -21.44 -42.65
N PRO A 702 -6.70 -20.92 -43.74
CA PRO A 702 -8.07 -20.45 -43.71
C PRO A 702 -9.07 -21.59 -43.55
N SER A 703 -10.24 -21.32 -42.97
CA SER A 703 -11.32 -22.31 -42.89
C SER A 703 -12.13 -22.45 -44.20
N GLY A 704 -11.99 -21.49 -45.12
CA GLY A 704 -12.69 -21.46 -46.40
C GLY A 704 -12.07 -20.55 -47.46
N THR A 705 -12.89 -19.67 -48.04
CA THR A 705 -12.47 -18.69 -49.06
C THR A 705 -12.70 -17.28 -48.52
N ASP A 706 -12.14 -17.05 -47.34
CA ASP A 706 -12.44 -15.94 -46.45
C ASP A 706 -11.33 -14.87 -46.47
N GLY A 707 -10.28 -15.11 -47.26
CA GLY A 707 -9.22 -14.14 -47.52
C GLY A 707 -8.33 -13.84 -46.30
N LEU A 708 -7.99 -14.89 -45.55
CA LEU A 708 -7.09 -14.83 -44.39
C LEU A 708 -5.73 -14.20 -44.75
N GLY A 709 -5.23 -13.32 -43.88
CA GLY A 709 -3.95 -12.63 -44.05
C GLY A 709 -4.00 -11.46 -45.04
N ALA A 710 -5.19 -10.88 -45.27
CA ALA A 710 -5.35 -9.69 -46.12
C ALA A 710 -4.76 -8.41 -45.49
N ALA A 711 -4.79 -8.32 -44.16
CA ALA A 711 -4.09 -7.38 -43.31
C ALA A 711 -3.58 -8.11 -42.06
N MET A 712 -2.45 -7.67 -41.54
CA MET A 712 -1.85 -8.18 -40.30
C MET A 712 -1.16 -7.03 -39.58
N SER A 713 -1.04 -7.14 -38.26
CA SER A 713 -0.31 -6.19 -37.41
C SER A 713 0.17 -6.92 -36.16
N LEU A 714 1.37 -6.57 -35.70
CA LEU A 714 1.79 -6.82 -34.32
C LEU A 714 0.79 -6.12 -33.39
N ALA A 715 0.30 -6.83 -32.38
CA ALA A 715 -0.47 -6.21 -31.31
C ALA A 715 0.33 -5.93 -30.04
N GLY A 716 1.55 -6.45 -29.95
CA GLY A 716 2.29 -6.52 -28.69
C GLY A 716 1.67 -7.56 -27.77
N ASP A 717 2.05 -7.52 -26.49
CA ASP A 717 1.50 -8.37 -25.44
C ASP A 717 0.17 -7.81 -24.93
N LEU A 718 -0.93 -8.33 -25.47
CA LEU A 718 -2.31 -7.94 -25.18
C LEU A 718 -2.90 -8.65 -23.97
N ASP A 719 -2.32 -9.77 -23.52
CA ASP A 719 -2.81 -10.52 -22.36
C ASP A 719 -1.83 -10.63 -21.19
N ASP A 720 -0.71 -9.89 -21.25
CA ASP A 720 0.32 -9.70 -20.23
C ASP A 720 1.01 -11.04 -19.88
N ASP A 721 1.20 -11.91 -20.88
CA ASP A 721 1.83 -13.22 -20.74
C ASP A 721 3.32 -13.25 -21.16
N GLY A 722 3.84 -12.11 -21.60
CA GLY A 722 5.25 -11.91 -21.98
C GLY A 722 5.52 -12.13 -23.46
N TYR A 723 4.54 -12.59 -24.25
CA TYR A 723 4.72 -12.84 -25.68
C TYR A 723 3.89 -11.90 -26.54
N SER A 724 4.33 -11.68 -27.77
CA SER A 724 3.60 -10.82 -28.70
C SER A 724 2.40 -11.55 -29.32
N GLU A 725 1.27 -10.86 -29.45
CA GLU A 725 0.14 -11.31 -30.26
C GLU A 725 0.24 -10.80 -31.70
N LEU A 726 -0.21 -11.64 -32.63
CA LEU A 726 -0.39 -11.28 -34.03
C LEU A 726 -1.87 -11.14 -34.38
N LEU A 727 -2.25 -9.97 -34.91
CA LEU A 727 -3.56 -9.76 -35.52
C LEU A 727 -3.54 -10.21 -36.98
N LEU A 728 -4.61 -10.87 -37.40
CA LEU A 728 -4.81 -11.24 -38.79
C LEU A 728 -6.27 -11.17 -39.22
N SER A 729 -6.49 -10.53 -40.37
CA SER A 729 -7.83 -10.38 -40.93
C SER A 729 -8.19 -11.51 -41.90
N ALA A 730 -9.45 -11.91 -41.92
CA ALA A 730 -10.11 -12.59 -43.02
C ALA A 730 -11.23 -11.69 -43.56
N VAL A 731 -10.89 -10.78 -44.47
CA VAL A 731 -11.80 -9.70 -44.93
C VAL A 731 -13.02 -10.19 -45.72
N LEU A 732 -13.04 -11.45 -46.15
CA LEU A 732 -14.16 -12.07 -46.85
C LEU A 732 -14.89 -13.11 -45.99
N ASP A 733 -14.63 -13.14 -44.68
CA ASP A 733 -15.28 -14.08 -43.77
C ASP A 733 -16.81 -13.99 -43.85
N ASP A 734 -17.42 -15.16 -44.01
CA ASP A 734 -18.86 -15.36 -44.14
C ASP A 734 -19.53 -15.76 -42.80
N GLY A 735 -18.80 -15.73 -41.68
CA GLY A 735 -19.22 -16.29 -40.39
C GLY A 735 -20.46 -15.62 -39.81
N ALA A 736 -20.48 -14.28 -39.79
CA ALA A 736 -21.59 -13.48 -39.26
C ALA A 736 -22.62 -13.10 -40.35
N ALA A 737 -22.13 -12.63 -41.50
CA ALA A 737 -22.89 -12.34 -42.72
C ALA A 737 -21.98 -12.52 -43.94
N THR A 738 -22.54 -12.53 -45.15
CA THR A 738 -21.73 -12.73 -46.38
C THR A 738 -20.70 -11.62 -46.55
N GLU A 739 -19.42 -11.97 -46.64
CA GLU A 739 -18.27 -11.04 -46.69
C GLU A 739 -18.31 -9.98 -45.57
N ALA A 740 -18.76 -10.35 -44.36
CA ALA A 740 -18.75 -9.44 -43.20
C ALA A 740 -17.32 -9.09 -42.76
N GLY A 741 -16.40 -10.04 -42.94
CA GLY A 741 -15.02 -9.93 -42.49
C GLY A 741 -14.85 -10.28 -41.02
N ALA A 742 -13.64 -10.71 -40.67
CA ALA A 742 -13.26 -11.05 -39.31
C ALA A 742 -11.79 -10.70 -39.05
N VAL A 743 -11.44 -10.48 -37.79
CA VAL A 743 -10.07 -10.31 -37.29
C VAL A 743 -9.84 -11.31 -36.18
N PHE A 744 -8.72 -12.01 -36.23
CA PHE A 744 -8.33 -13.02 -35.27
C PHE A 744 -7.06 -12.57 -34.56
N VAL A 745 -6.98 -12.89 -33.28
CA VAL A 745 -5.78 -12.69 -32.45
C VAL A 745 -5.13 -14.05 -32.26
N LEU A 746 -3.88 -14.19 -32.69
CA LEU A 746 -3.05 -15.35 -32.38
C LEU A 746 -2.11 -14.98 -31.24
N ALA A 747 -2.07 -15.83 -30.22
CA ALA A 747 -1.09 -15.72 -29.15
C ALA A 747 0.32 -16.09 -29.64
N GLY A 748 1.31 -15.53 -28.96
CA GLY A 748 2.69 -16.02 -28.98
C GLY A 748 2.83 -17.38 -28.29
N ALA A 749 4.07 -17.83 -28.08
CA ALA A 749 4.34 -19.00 -27.28
C ALA A 749 3.82 -18.79 -25.84
N GLY A 750 3.50 -19.87 -25.10
CA GLY A 750 2.91 -19.77 -23.74
C GLY A 750 1.43 -20.16 -23.60
N GLN A 751 0.66 -20.30 -24.69
CA GLN A 751 -0.76 -20.73 -24.64
C GLN A 751 -1.18 -21.85 -25.61
#